data_AF-A0A7K9YDZ1-F1
#
_entry.id   AF-A0A7K9YDZ1-F1
#
_cell.length_a   1.000
_cell.length_b   1.000
_cell.length_c   1.000
_cell.angle_alpha   90.00
_cell.angle_beta   90.00
_cell.angle_gamma   90.00
#
_symmetry.space_group_name_H-M   'P 1'
#
loop_
_entity.id
_entity.type
_entity.pdbx_description
1 polymer ?
#
loop_
_entity_poly.entity_id
_entity_poly.type
_entity_poly.pdbx_seq_one_letter_code
_entity_poly.pdbx_strand_id
1 'polypeptide(L)'
;LHDGERFGLQDIHDHGLLLRTEFVKRPGGMHGGDWSWRVTARVEGAGSPTALLSLFFYVATDGQGVLQPHLEDGTRLAAVTGTSEELGDFKITFLRPTTDSGEDVVYSSYHYLDAWSPGLHRLTDVVRSSLSSHFVFTPPGGPRQRFVAVDAFRGLPGAAEAPRSRVLLHQVTLRLPARVEVTFESGSVRERRAALAGPVLTAELARHQAAFEQRFEDTFGLEQKGFPPAQRRFAQAALSNMLGGMGYFHGHSLVQSPLHERPVPYAESSLFTAVPSRSFFPRGFLWDEGFHQLLLARWDAELSREVIAHWFDLMNAEGWIPREQILGEEARAKVPPEFVVQRSDVANPPTLFLALQRLLGAAPLPYLRRLFPRLRAWYEWYNSTQAGPLPYTFRWRGRDPDPERFLNPKTLASGLDDYPRASHPSADERHLDLRCWMALASQVLAEAAERLGEAAEPYRHTQRALSDNELLERLHWAEELGAFADFGNHSRAVGLRREAVRAAPGRPPPAPRTVRVVHEAPRLRFVGALGYVSLFPLLLQLLRPDSPRLGAVLDAMRDERRLWTPFGLRSLARDSPLYMQRNTEHDPPYWRGSVWVNINYLALQALHGYAKRPGPHRLRAEQMYGELRHNLISNLYRQYAESGYLWEHYSDSTGGGQGSHPFTGWSALVVLAMAEDY
;
A
#
# COMPACT_ATOMS: atom_id res chain seq x y z
N LEU A 1 9.93 5.24 14.09
CA LEU A 1 9.35 6.59 13.93
C LEU A 1 9.79 7.16 12.58
N HIS A 2 8.97 7.93 11.88
CA HIS A 2 9.32 8.54 10.59
C HIS A 2 8.41 9.75 10.35
N ASP A 3 8.95 10.93 10.02
CA ASP A 3 8.15 12.14 9.80
C ASP A 3 7.79 12.39 8.33
N GLY A 4 8.39 11.63 7.40
CA GLY A 4 8.17 11.78 5.96
C GLY A 4 9.11 12.78 5.29
N GLU A 5 9.89 13.54 6.07
CA GLU A 5 10.61 14.70 5.56
C GLU A 5 12.06 14.78 6.04
N ARG A 6 12.36 14.59 7.34
CA ARG A 6 13.67 14.94 7.91
C ARG A 6 14.31 13.85 8.74
N PHE A 7 13.57 12.91 9.30
CA PHE A 7 14.18 11.85 10.11
C PHE A 7 13.39 10.53 10.07
N GLY A 8 14.09 9.46 10.43
CA GLY A 8 13.48 8.17 10.69
C GLY A 8 14.33 7.31 11.62
N LEU A 9 13.64 6.40 12.30
CA LEU A 9 14.19 5.37 13.17
C LEU A 9 13.40 4.07 12.93
N GLN A 10 14.11 3.00 12.61
CA GLN A 10 13.55 1.69 12.36
C GLN A 10 14.34 0.64 13.14
N ASP A 11 13.63 -0.25 13.84
CA ASP A 11 14.21 -1.43 14.47
C ASP A 11 13.90 -2.66 13.60
N ILE A 12 14.93 -3.49 13.36
CA ILE A 12 14.84 -4.78 12.66
C ILE A 12 15.32 -5.85 13.63
N HIS A 13 14.45 -6.80 13.92
CA HIS A 13 14.76 -7.97 14.75
C HIS A 13 15.00 -9.17 13.85
N ASP A 14 16.21 -9.73 13.89
CA ASP A 14 16.64 -10.82 13.00
C ASP A 14 17.43 -11.88 13.75
N HIS A 15 16.82 -13.05 14.02
CA HIS A 15 17.51 -14.20 14.64
C HIS A 15 18.33 -13.89 15.92
N GLY A 16 17.82 -13.04 16.82
CA GLY A 16 18.53 -12.62 18.04
C GLY A 16 19.50 -11.46 17.82
N LEU A 17 19.38 -10.74 16.71
CA LEU A 17 20.04 -9.47 16.42
C LEU A 17 19.00 -8.35 16.41
N LEU A 18 19.31 -7.25 17.10
CA LEU A 18 18.63 -5.97 16.93
C LEU A 18 19.50 -5.05 16.07
N LEU A 19 18.98 -4.66 14.92
CA LEU A 19 19.52 -3.61 14.07
C LEU A 19 18.61 -2.39 14.15
N ARG A 20 19.12 -1.30 14.70
CA ARG A 20 18.48 0.01 14.64
C ARG A 20 19.09 0.82 13.51
N THR A 21 18.27 1.21 12.53
CA THR A 21 18.66 2.11 11.44
C THR A 21 17.99 3.47 11.63
N GLU A 22 18.81 4.52 11.64
CA GLU A 22 18.40 5.89 11.93
C GLU A 22 18.92 6.80 10.82
N PHE A 23 18.14 7.82 10.45
CA PHE A 23 18.61 8.88 9.56
C PHE A 23 18.14 10.26 9.97
N VAL A 24 18.93 11.27 9.61
CA VAL A 24 18.57 12.68 9.66
C VAL A 24 18.95 13.35 8.32
N LYS A 25 18.10 14.24 7.82
CA LYS A 25 18.37 15.14 6.70
C LYS A 25 18.46 16.58 7.18
N ARG A 26 19.44 17.32 6.66
CA ARG A 26 19.64 18.75 6.91
C ARG A 26 19.53 19.51 5.59
N PRO A 27 18.45 20.27 5.37
CA PRO A 27 18.29 21.09 4.17
C PRO A 27 19.42 22.12 4.04
N GLY A 28 19.80 22.43 2.80
CA GLY A 28 20.80 23.46 2.50
C GLY A 28 21.30 23.38 1.06
N GLY A 29 22.03 24.41 0.63
CA GLY A 29 22.57 24.47 -0.72
C GLY A 29 21.48 24.55 -1.79
N MET A 30 21.79 24.07 -2.99
CA MET A 30 20.90 24.12 -4.17
C MET A 30 20.41 22.73 -4.60
N HIS A 31 20.91 21.65 -3.99
CA HIS A 31 20.65 20.26 -4.42
C HIS A 31 20.16 19.35 -3.28
N GLY A 32 19.25 19.85 -2.43
CA GLY A 32 18.57 19.03 -1.41
C GLY A 32 19.27 18.89 -0.05
N GLY A 33 20.53 19.30 0.08
CA GLY A 33 21.27 19.38 1.35
C GLY A 33 22.05 18.12 1.73
N ASP A 34 22.19 17.88 3.03
CA ASP A 34 23.00 16.81 3.61
C ASP A 34 22.11 15.74 4.26
N TRP A 35 22.61 14.51 4.39
CA TRP A 35 21.96 13.48 5.21
C TRP A 35 22.98 12.58 5.90
N SER A 36 22.58 11.91 6.97
CA SER A 36 23.43 10.94 7.65
C SER A 36 22.63 9.78 8.21
N TRP A 37 23.22 8.60 8.15
CA TRP A 37 22.69 7.36 8.68
C TRP A 37 23.50 6.91 9.88
N ARG A 38 22.83 6.28 10.84
CA ARG A 38 23.42 5.53 11.93
C ARG A 38 22.80 4.14 11.97
N VAL A 39 23.65 3.12 12.01
CA VAL A 39 23.26 1.72 12.20
C VAL A 39 23.84 1.25 13.52
N THR A 40 22.98 0.94 14.47
CA THR A 40 23.34 0.40 15.78
C THR A 40 22.95 -1.07 15.82
N ALA A 41 23.90 -1.94 16.13
CA ALA A 41 23.72 -3.38 16.13
C ALA A 41 23.98 -3.98 17.51
N ARG A 42 23.04 -4.76 18.03
CA ARG A 42 23.09 -5.38 19.37
C ARG A 42 22.61 -6.83 19.31
N VAL A 43 23.12 -7.66 20.21
CA VAL A 43 22.62 -9.04 20.39
C VAL A 43 21.41 -9.00 21.33
N GLU A 44 20.35 -9.72 20.98
CA GLU A 44 19.15 -9.93 21.79
C GLU A 44 19.16 -11.32 22.44
N GLY A 45 18.72 -11.40 23.70
CA GLY A 45 18.67 -12.65 24.48
C GLY A 45 19.95 -12.92 25.30
N ALA A 46 19.77 -13.47 26.51
CA ALA A 46 20.87 -13.82 27.40
C ALA A 46 21.61 -15.08 26.90
N GLY A 47 22.94 -14.99 26.73
CA GLY A 47 23.79 -16.15 26.42
C GLY A 47 24.12 -16.37 24.93
N SER A 48 23.70 -15.48 24.03
CA SER A 48 24.11 -15.54 22.62
C SER A 48 25.61 -15.23 22.48
N PRO A 49 26.40 -16.05 21.77
CA PRO A 49 27.84 -15.83 21.60
C PRO A 49 28.07 -14.49 20.88
N THR A 50 29.23 -13.86 21.12
CA THR A 50 29.68 -12.66 20.40
C THR A 50 29.53 -12.87 18.90
N ALA A 51 28.49 -12.30 18.30
CA ALA A 51 28.19 -12.45 16.89
C ALA A 51 29.12 -11.54 16.08
N LEU A 52 29.71 -12.12 15.04
CA LEU A 52 30.41 -11.38 14.01
C LEU A 52 29.36 -10.93 12.98
N LEU A 53 29.27 -9.62 12.74
CA LEU A 53 28.30 -9.03 11.82
C LEU A 53 29.02 -8.37 10.65
N SER A 54 28.57 -8.63 9.42
CA SER A 54 28.96 -7.89 8.22
C SER A 54 27.85 -6.93 7.82
N LEU A 55 28.16 -5.64 7.78
CA LEU A 55 27.28 -4.60 7.25
C LEU A 55 27.77 -4.17 5.87
N PHE A 56 26.83 -3.99 4.94
CA PHE A 56 27.10 -3.60 3.56
C PHE A 56 26.42 -2.26 3.29
N PHE A 57 27.20 -1.26 2.88
CA PHE A 57 26.71 0.04 2.45
C PHE A 57 27.11 0.24 1.00
N TYR A 58 26.18 0.65 0.13
CA TYR A 58 26.48 0.81 -1.28
C TYR A 58 26.00 2.15 -1.83
N VAL A 59 26.63 2.57 -2.91
CA VAL A 59 26.20 3.65 -3.79
C VAL A 59 26.28 3.13 -5.22
N ALA A 60 25.26 3.41 -6.02
CA ALA A 60 25.20 2.98 -7.41
C ALA A 60 24.78 4.13 -8.33
N THR A 61 25.33 4.16 -9.55
CA THR A 61 24.82 5.03 -10.61
C THR A 61 23.58 4.40 -11.26
N ASP A 62 22.66 5.24 -11.70
CA ASP A 62 21.50 4.82 -12.49
C ASP A 62 21.52 5.53 -13.83
N GLY A 63 22.21 4.92 -14.81
CA GLY A 63 22.39 5.46 -16.16
C GLY A 63 23.31 6.69 -16.30
N GLN A 64 23.40 7.55 -15.28
CA GLN A 64 24.19 8.78 -15.29
C GLN A 64 25.01 8.99 -14.01
N GLY A 65 25.90 9.98 -14.05
CA GLY A 65 26.78 10.37 -12.95
C GLY A 65 28.11 9.62 -12.90
N VAL A 66 29.03 10.13 -12.08
CA VAL A 66 30.36 9.56 -11.88
C VAL A 66 30.60 9.31 -10.41
N LEU A 67 31.23 8.17 -10.09
CA LEU A 67 31.63 7.80 -8.74
C LEU A 67 33.15 7.57 -8.70
N GLN A 68 33.81 8.18 -7.73
CA GLN A 68 35.24 8.05 -7.48
C GLN A 68 35.46 7.49 -6.06
N PRO A 69 35.97 6.24 -5.93
CA PRO A 69 36.27 5.66 -4.63
C PRO A 69 37.55 6.25 -4.02
N HIS A 70 37.56 6.42 -2.70
CA HIS A 70 38.72 6.80 -1.90
C HIS A 70 39.05 5.68 -0.92
N LEU A 71 40.16 4.98 -1.16
CA LEU A 71 40.57 3.80 -0.39
C LEU A 71 41.62 4.15 0.67
N GLU A 72 41.48 3.58 1.86
CA GLU A 72 42.51 3.50 2.90
C GLU A 72 43.04 2.07 2.98
N ASP A 73 44.37 1.92 3.09
CA ASP A 73 45.06 0.63 3.26
C ASP A 73 44.70 -0.43 2.19
N GLY A 74 44.25 0.01 1.01
CA GLY A 74 43.88 -0.83 -0.14
C GLY A 74 42.59 -1.65 0.01
N THR A 75 41.97 -1.68 1.20
CA THR A 75 40.79 -2.54 1.49
C THR A 75 39.58 -1.78 2.03
N ARG A 76 39.79 -0.62 2.66
CA ARG A 76 38.72 0.18 3.25
C ARG A 76 38.28 1.28 2.29
N LEU A 77 37.07 1.16 1.76
CA LEU A 77 36.42 2.29 1.08
C LEU A 77 36.03 3.35 2.12
N ALA A 78 36.85 4.39 2.27
CA ALA A 78 36.67 5.43 3.29
C ALA A 78 35.64 6.48 2.87
N ALA A 79 35.63 6.83 1.58
CA ALA A 79 34.68 7.77 1.01
C ALA A 79 34.44 7.48 -0.48
N VAL A 80 33.35 8.04 -0.99
CA VAL A 80 33.05 8.14 -2.42
C VAL A 80 32.73 9.59 -2.71
N THR A 81 33.46 10.20 -3.65
CA THR A 81 33.03 11.48 -4.23
C THR A 81 32.33 11.20 -5.53
N GLY A 82 31.27 11.94 -5.83
CA GLY A 82 30.57 11.79 -7.09
C GLY A 82 29.98 13.09 -7.59
N THR A 83 29.48 13.04 -8.81
CA THR A 83 28.77 14.13 -9.45
C THR A 83 27.63 13.55 -10.28
N SER A 84 26.47 14.20 -10.26
CA SER A 84 25.34 13.90 -11.14
C SER A 84 24.67 15.20 -11.57
N GLU A 85 23.87 15.14 -12.63
CA GLU A 85 23.19 16.34 -13.16
C GLU A 85 22.29 17.01 -12.11
N GLU A 86 21.56 16.22 -11.32
CA GLU A 86 20.57 16.73 -10.36
C GLU A 86 21.18 17.07 -8.99
N LEU A 87 22.20 16.32 -8.54
CA LEU A 87 22.81 16.50 -7.21
C LEU A 87 24.03 17.44 -7.23
N GLY A 88 24.60 17.70 -8.41
CA GLY A 88 25.93 18.28 -8.54
C GLY A 88 26.98 17.44 -7.84
N ASP A 89 28.04 18.08 -7.35
CA ASP A 89 29.09 17.40 -6.61
C ASP A 89 28.63 16.98 -5.21
N PHE A 90 29.02 15.78 -4.78
CA PHE A 90 28.72 15.26 -3.46
C PHE A 90 29.84 14.36 -2.91
N LYS A 91 29.81 14.14 -1.60
CA LYS A 91 30.70 13.20 -0.91
C LYS A 91 29.93 12.32 0.06
N ILE A 92 30.13 11.01 -0.05
CA ILE A 92 29.69 10.01 0.93
C ILE A 92 30.91 9.57 1.74
N THR A 93 30.83 9.59 3.06
CA THR A 93 31.90 9.13 3.95
C THR A 93 31.39 7.98 4.81
N PHE A 94 32.12 6.87 4.81
CA PHE A 94 31.86 5.72 5.69
C PHE A 94 32.73 5.87 6.93
N LEU A 95 32.14 6.18 8.09
CA LEU A 95 32.90 6.41 9.31
C LEU A 95 33.37 5.09 9.93
N ARG A 96 34.46 5.14 10.71
CA ARG A 96 34.94 3.96 11.43
C ARG A 96 33.91 3.56 12.50
N PRO A 97 33.62 2.25 12.67
CA PRO A 97 32.69 1.80 13.70
C PRO A 97 33.14 2.19 15.09
N THR A 98 32.16 2.52 15.92
CA THR A 98 32.35 2.87 17.33
C THR A 98 31.62 1.89 18.22
N THR A 99 31.95 1.86 19.50
CA THR A 99 31.15 1.20 20.52
C THR A 99 29.75 1.81 20.56
N ASP A 100 28.82 1.16 21.25
CA ASP A 100 27.45 1.66 21.40
C ASP A 100 27.41 3.05 22.09
N SER A 101 28.35 3.34 23.00
CA SER A 101 28.51 4.69 23.61
C SER A 101 28.97 5.72 22.58
N GLY A 102 29.72 5.28 21.57
CA GLY A 102 30.23 6.14 20.51
C GLY A 102 31.59 6.76 20.76
N GLU A 103 32.27 6.35 21.82
CA GLU A 103 33.53 6.95 22.29
C GLU A 103 34.73 6.24 21.69
N ASP A 104 34.71 4.91 21.69
CA ASP A 104 35.85 4.08 21.28
C ASP A 104 35.64 3.46 19.91
N VAL A 105 36.70 3.41 19.10
CA VAL A 105 36.68 2.72 17.80
C VAL A 105 36.70 1.20 18.01
N VAL A 106 35.81 0.51 17.30
CA VAL A 106 35.74 -0.96 17.34
C VAL A 106 36.65 -1.55 16.26
N TYR A 107 37.47 -2.54 16.66
CA TYR A 107 38.27 -3.30 15.69
C TYR A 107 37.35 -3.92 14.63
N SER A 108 37.67 -3.63 13.36
CA SER A 108 36.82 -3.97 12.23
C SER A 108 37.68 -4.42 11.04
N SER A 109 37.14 -5.33 10.24
CA SER A 109 37.73 -5.75 8.97
C SER A 109 36.94 -5.15 7.81
N TYR A 110 37.63 -4.60 6.81
CA TYR A 110 37.02 -3.86 5.72
C TYR A 110 37.27 -4.53 4.38
N HIS A 111 36.25 -4.56 3.54
CA HIS A 111 36.32 -5.01 2.16
C HIS A 111 35.49 -4.06 1.31
N TYR A 112 35.76 -3.98 0.01
CA TYR A 112 34.93 -3.20 -0.89
C TYR A 112 34.74 -3.95 -2.21
N LEU A 113 33.65 -3.60 -2.90
CA LEU A 113 33.38 -4.07 -4.24
C LEU A 113 33.22 -2.86 -5.16
N ASP A 114 33.95 -2.85 -6.27
CA ASP A 114 33.71 -1.97 -7.41
C ASP A 114 33.29 -2.85 -8.58
N ALA A 115 32.01 -2.80 -8.91
CA ALA A 115 31.42 -3.69 -9.90
C ALA A 115 30.44 -2.96 -10.81
N TRP A 116 30.19 -3.57 -11.95
CA TRP A 116 29.19 -3.12 -12.91
C TRP A 116 28.00 -4.10 -12.91
N SER A 117 26.81 -3.56 -12.72
CA SER A 117 25.53 -4.28 -12.72
C SER A 117 24.74 -4.00 -14.00
N PRO A 118 24.01 -4.99 -14.56
CA PRO A 118 23.02 -4.77 -15.62
C PRO A 118 21.99 -3.68 -15.27
N GLY A 119 21.61 -3.59 -14.00
CA GLY A 119 20.74 -2.53 -13.45
C GLY A 119 20.60 -2.66 -11.94
N LEU A 120 19.88 -1.73 -11.31
CA LEU A 120 19.66 -1.70 -9.85
C LEU A 120 18.94 -2.96 -9.33
N HIS A 121 18.05 -3.53 -10.14
CA HIS A 121 17.28 -4.72 -9.80
C HIS A 121 18.13 -6.01 -9.64
N ARG A 122 19.43 -5.99 -10.01
CA ARG A 122 20.37 -7.12 -9.94
C ARG A 122 21.45 -6.97 -8.86
N LEU A 123 21.45 -5.90 -8.07
CA LEU A 123 22.54 -5.62 -7.11
C LEU A 123 22.78 -6.77 -6.13
N THR A 124 21.73 -7.38 -5.59
CA THR A 124 21.85 -8.54 -4.69
C THR A 124 22.57 -9.71 -5.35
N ASP A 125 22.31 -9.98 -6.63
CA ASP A 125 22.94 -11.07 -7.37
C ASP A 125 24.43 -10.77 -7.62
N VAL A 126 24.75 -9.51 -7.96
CA VAL A 126 26.14 -9.03 -8.12
C VAL A 126 26.93 -9.18 -6.82
N VAL A 127 26.37 -8.75 -5.69
CA VAL A 127 27.04 -8.89 -4.40
C VAL A 127 27.22 -10.36 -4.05
N ARG A 128 26.17 -11.18 -4.15
CA ARG A 128 26.25 -12.62 -3.84
C ARG A 128 27.29 -13.35 -4.66
N SER A 129 27.42 -13.05 -5.96
CA SER A 129 28.42 -13.72 -6.81
C SER A 129 29.85 -13.25 -6.56
N SER A 130 30.04 -12.10 -5.90
CA SER A 130 31.36 -11.62 -5.46
C SER A 130 31.81 -12.18 -4.11
N LEU A 131 30.94 -12.84 -3.34
CA LEU A 131 31.24 -13.27 -1.98
C LEU A 131 32.23 -14.46 -1.95
N SER A 132 33.21 -14.39 -1.05
CA SER A 132 34.21 -15.44 -0.82
C SER A 132 34.40 -15.70 0.68
N SER A 133 34.74 -16.94 1.05
CA SER A 133 34.80 -17.41 2.46
C SER A 133 36.23 -17.59 3.00
N HIS A 134 37.23 -17.12 2.28
CA HIS A 134 38.65 -17.30 2.64
C HIS A 134 39.16 -16.26 3.66
N PHE A 135 38.35 -15.26 4.01
CA PHE A 135 38.73 -14.17 4.90
C PHE A 135 38.73 -14.58 6.38
N VAL A 136 39.62 -13.97 7.16
CA VAL A 136 39.80 -14.26 8.58
C VAL A 136 39.81 -12.97 9.41
N PHE A 137 38.83 -12.83 10.29
CA PHE A 137 38.73 -11.75 11.26
C PHE A 137 39.71 -12.02 12.42
N THR A 138 40.64 -11.11 12.67
CA THR A 138 41.75 -11.31 13.63
C THR A 138 41.87 -10.10 14.58
N PRO A 139 40.98 -9.97 15.58
CA PRO A 139 41.03 -8.87 16.54
C PRO A 139 42.27 -8.97 17.43
N PRO A 140 42.86 -7.83 17.86
CA PRO A 140 44.01 -7.83 18.78
C PRO A 140 43.72 -8.64 20.04
N GLY A 141 44.54 -9.66 20.33
CA GLY A 141 44.40 -10.52 21.50
C GLY A 141 43.16 -11.43 21.53
N GLY A 142 42.38 -11.50 20.44
CA GLY A 142 41.15 -12.29 20.37
C GLY A 142 41.22 -13.48 19.40
N PRO A 143 40.20 -14.37 19.42
CA PRO A 143 40.21 -15.55 18.58
C PRO A 143 39.99 -15.18 17.11
N ARG A 144 40.72 -15.90 16.24
CA ARG A 144 40.57 -15.82 14.78
C ARG A 144 39.27 -16.48 14.35
N GLN A 145 38.51 -15.84 13.48
CA GLN A 145 37.24 -16.36 12.99
C GLN A 145 37.11 -16.18 11.47
N ARG A 146 36.72 -17.23 10.74
CA ARG A 146 36.43 -17.12 9.31
C ARG A 146 35.12 -16.38 9.09
N PHE A 147 35.04 -15.62 8.00
CA PHE A 147 33.81 -14.95 7.60
C PHE A 147 33.74 -14.78 6.08
N VAL A 148 32.57 -14.39 5.60
CA VAL A 148 32.31 -14.15 4.18
C VAL A 148 32.44 -12.65 3.89
N ALA A 149 33.20 -12.31 2.86
CA ALA A 149 33.33 -10.93 2.40
C ALA A 149 33.30 -10.81 0.88
N VAL A 150 33.03 -9.60 0.39
CA VAL A 150 33.14 -9.27 -1.03
C VAL A 150 34.59 -9.37 -1.48
N ASP A 151 34.76 -9.94 -2.66
CA ASP A 151 36.02 -10.13 -3.37
C ASP A 151 35.80 -9.64 -4.83
N ALA A 152 36.34 -10.33 -5.83
CA ALA A 152 36.13 -9.99 -7.24
C ALA A 152 34.77 -10.44 -7.79
N PHE A 153 34.00 -9.51 -8.37
CA PHE A 153 32.87 -9.84 -9.23
C PHE A 153 33.34 -10.27 -10.63
N ARG A 154 32.95 -11.48 -11.06
CA ARG A 154 33.38 -12.08 -12.34
C ARG A 154 32.28 -12.13 -13.40
N GLY A 155 31.20 -11.39 -13.22
CA GLY A 155 30.01 -11.45 -14.06
C GLY A 155 28.91 -12.36 -13.49
N LEU A 156 27.70 -12.23 -14.04
CA LEU A 156 26.55 -13.07 -13.71
C LEU A 156 26.41 -14.19 -14.76
N PRO A 157 26.22 -15.46 -14.35
CA PRO A 157 25.99 -16.55 -15.29
C PRO A 157 24.76 -16.28 -16.17
N GLY A 158 24.94 -16.36 -17.50
CA GLY A 158 23.83 -16.19 -18.45
C GLY A 158 23.31 -14.76 -18.63
N ALA A 159 24.00 -13.74 -18.11
CA ALA A 159 23.62 -12.35 -18.35
C ALA A 159 23.93 -11.95 -19.81
N ALA A 160 22.88 -11.80 -20.63
CA ALA A 160 22.97 -11.23 -21.97
C ALA A 160 22.96 -9.69 -21.97
N GLU A 161 22.61 -9.09 -20.83
CA GLU A 161 22.41 -7.65 -20.69
C GLU A 161 23.74 -6.92 -20.40
N ALA A 162 24.01 -5.86 -21.17
CA ALA A 162 25.16 -5.01 -20.95
C ALA A 162 25.03 -4.26 -19.60
N PRO A 163 26.12 -4.15 -18.82
CA PRO A 163 26.13 -3.38 -17.59
C PRO A 163 25.85 -1.89 -17.82
N ARG A 164 25.07 -1.28 -16.92
CA ARG A 164 24.68 0.15 -17.00
C ARG A 164 24.85 0.91 -15.68
N SER A 165 24.84 0.20 -14.56
CA SER A 165 24.98 0.78 -13.22
C SER A 165 26.33 0.39 -12.63
N ARG A 166 27.16 1.36 -12.25
CA ARG A 166 28.36 1.10 -11.45
C ARG A 166 27.97 1.09 -9.98
N VAL A 167 28.31 0.04 -9.24
CA VAL A 167 28.10 -0.07 -7.81
C VAL A 167 29.43 -0.06 -7.06
N LEU A 168 29.54 0.83 -6.08
CA LEU A 168 30.60 0.83 -5.08
C LEU A 168 29.98 0.40 -3.75
N LEU A 169 30.46 -0.72 -3.21
CA LEU A 169 30.00 -1.25 -1.93
C LEU A 169 31.14 -1.22 -0.92
N HIS A 170 30.87 -0.68 0.26
CA HIS A 170 31.68 -0.76 1.46
C HIS A 170 31.14 -1.89 2.36
N GLN A 171 31.95 -2.90 2.64
CA GLN A 171 31.67 -3.90 3.66
C GLN A 171 32.51 -3.65 4.90
N VAL A 172 31.86 -3.65 6.06
CA VAL A 172 32.52 -3.64 7.37
C VAL A 172 32.06 -4.83 8.20
N THR A 173 33.03 -5.62 8.67
CA THR A 173 32.79 -6.78 9.53
C THR A 173 33.37 -6.52 10.92
N LEU A 174 32.54 -6.68 11.95
CA LEU A 174 32.85 -6.28 13.33
C LEU A 174 32.17 -7.18 14.37
N ARG A 175 32.58 -7.04 15.63
CA ARG A 175 31.90 -7.68 16.78
C ARG A 175 30.90 -6.73 17.42
N LEU A 176 29.81 -7.31 17.92
CA LEU A 176 28.74 -6.59 18.60
C LEU A 176 28.98 -6.43 20.10
N PRO A 177 28.44 -5.36 20.73
CA PRO A 177 27.64 -4.30 20.12
C PRO A 177 28.51 -3.25 19.40
N ALA A 178 27.97 -2.67 18.33
CA ALA A 178 28.67 -1.62 17.57
C ALA A 178 27.71 -0.66 16.89
N ARG A 179 28.26 0.51 16.53
CA ARG A 179 27.57 1.59 15.84
C ARG A 179 28.38 2.05 14.63
N VAL A 180 27.75 2.14 13.47
CA VAL A 180 28.36 2.60 12.21
C VAL A 180 27.59 3.80 11.69
N GLU A 181 28.31 4.82 11.20
CA GLU A 181 27.71 6.03 10.66
C GLU A 181 28.16 6.27 9.21
N VAL A 182 27.24 6.76 8.39
CA VAL A 182 27.51 7.14 6.99
C VAL A 182 26.97 8.55 6.78
N THR A 183 27.78 9.43 6.21
CA THR A 183 27.38 10.82 5.95
C THR A 183 27.38 11.09 4.45
N PHE A 184 26.37 11.80 3.97
CA PHE A 184 26.33 12.43 2.66
C PHE A 184 26.37 13.94 2.81
N GLU A 185 27.27 14.56 2.06
CA GLU A 185 27.49 16.00 2.05
C GLU A 185 27.35 16.53 0.62
N SER A 186 26.43 17.46 0.41
CA SER A 186 26.30 18.16 -0.88
C SER A 186 27.41 19.20 -1.01
N GLY A 187 28.02 19.27 -2.19
CA GLY A 187 29.01 20.27 -2.56
C GLY A 187 28.42 21.67 -2.73
N SER A 188 27.10 21.79 -2.89
CA SER A 188 26.41 23.08 -2.99
C SER A 188 26.25 23.80 -1.63
N VAL A 189 26.46 23.09 -0.52
CA VAL A 189 26.39 23.65 0.84
C VAL A 189 27.73 24.28 1.21
N ARG A 190 27.83 25.60 1.10
CA ARG A 190 29.09 26.35 1.35
C ARG A 190 29.40 26.57 2.83
N GLU A 191 28.39 26.83 3.65
CA GLU A 191 28.55 27.13 5.08
C GLU A 191 28.05 25.97 5.95
N ARG A 192 28.86 24.91 6.08
CA ARG A 192 28.55 23.78 6.95
C ARG A 192 29.01 24.07 8.37
N ARG A 193 28.05 24.32 9.28
CA ARG A 193 28.33 24.60 10.70
C ARG A 193 29.07 23.45 11.40
N ALA A 194 28.65 22.21 11.14
CA ALA A 194 29.27 20.99 11.64
C ALA A 194 28.81 19.78 10.80
N ALA A 195 29.64 18.73 10.71
CA ALA A 195 29.24 17.46 10.12
C ALA A 195 28.08 16.82 10.91
N LEU A 196 27.15 16.18 10.21
CA LEU A 196 25.99 15.51 10.82
C LEU A 196 26.38 14.10 11.32
N ALA A 197 27.37 14.04 12.22
CA ALA A 197 27.92 12.80 12.75
C ALA A 197 28.08 12.85 14.28
N GLY A 198 28.28 11.69 14.91
CA GLY A 198 28.61 11.56 16.33
C GLY A 198 27.64 12.31 17.26
N PRO A 199 28.14 13.17 18.18
CA PRO A 199 27.28 13.92 19.10
C PRO A 199 26.27 14.84 18.41
N VAL A 200 26.62 15.43 17.25
CA VAL A 200 25.70 16.31 16.50
C VAL A 200 24.53 15.51 15.96
N LEU A 201 24.80 14.33 15.38
CA LEU A 201 23.74 13.43 14.90
C LEU A 201 22.84 12.94 16.06
N THR A 202 23.44 12.60 17.22
CA THR A 202 22.68 12.21 18.41
C THR A 202 21.71 13.31 18.87
N ALA A 203 22.19 14.56 18.93
CA ALA A 203 21.37 15.70 19.33
C ALA A 203 20.23 15.96 18.32
N GLU A 204 20.51 15.88 17.02
CA GLU A 204 19.47 16.06 15.99
C GLU A 204 18.43 14.94 16.01
N LEU A 205 18.84 13.67 16.19
CA LEU A 205 17.92 12.55 16.32
C LEU A 205 16.96 12.75 17.51
N ALA A 206 17.48 13.11 18.68
CA ALA A 206 16.67 13.37 19.86
C ALA A 206 15.69 14.55 19.64
N ARG A 207 16.17 15.63 19.02
CA ARG A 207 15.35 16.80 18.69
C ARG A 207 14.21 16.43 17.74
N HIS A 208 14.50 15.69 16.68
CA HIS A 208 13.51 15.26 15.70
C HIS A 208 12.50 14.27 16.26
N GLN A 209 12.94 13.33 17.09
CA GLN A 209 12.05 12.41 17.79
C GLN A 209 11.06 13.15 18.69
N ALA A 210 11.54 14.08 19.53
CA ALA A 210 10.66 14.88 20.40
C ALA A 210 9.68 15.74 19.58
N ALA A 211 10.15 16.35 18.49
CA ALA A 211 9.30 17.14 17.60
C ALA A 211 8.22 16.29 16.90
N PHE A 212 8.56 15.06 16.51
CA PHE A 212 7.59 14.11 15.95
C PHE A 212 6.53 13.72 16.97
N GLU A 213 6.93 13.35 18.19
CA GLU A 213 6.03 12.94 19.25
C GLU A 213 5.05 14.07 19.60
N GLN A 214 5.54 15.30 19.70
CA GLN A 214 4.71 16.49 19.90
C GLN A 214 3.73 16.72 18.74
N ARG A 215 4.23 16.77 17.49
CA ARG A 215 3.37 16.98 16.30
C ARG A 215 2.32 15.88 16.17
N PHE A 216 2.66 14.63 16.51
CA PHE A 216 1.73 13.51 16.50
C PHE A 216 0.58 13.73 17.48
N GLU A 217 0.88 14.13 18.71
CA GLU A 217 -0.18 14.45 19.69
C GLU A 217 -1.00 15.66 19.25
N ASP A 218 -0.38 16.73 18.74
CA ASP A 218 -1.09 17.91 18.24
C ASP A 218 -2.03 17.57 17.07
N THR A 219 -1.67 16.58 16.25
CA THR A 219 -2.44 16.18 15.06
C THR A 219 -3.59 15.25 15.41
N PHE A 220 -3.36 14.25 16.28
CA PHE A 220 -4.29 13.15 16.50
C PHE A 220 -4.93 13.12 17.91
N GLY A 221 -4.38 13.85 18.88
CA GLY A 221 -4.98 14.03 20.21
C GLY A 221 -5.21 12.74 21.00
N LEU A 222 -4.37 11.71 20.82
CA LEU A 222 -4.64 10.38 21.37
C LEU A 222 -4.46 10.34 22.89
N GLU A 223 -3.53 11.11 23.46
CA GLU A 223 -3.38 11.22 24.90
C GLU A 223 -4.61 11.89 25.53
N GLN A 224 -5.07 12.99 24.93
CA GLN A 224 -6.27 13.70 25.38
C GLN A 224 -7.53 12.82 25.32
N LYS A 225 -7.58 11.89 24.36
CA LYS A 225 -8.65 10.88 24.22
C LYS A 225 -8.49 9.66 25.14
N GLY A 226 -7.47 9.64 26.00
CA GLY A 226 -7.28 8.61 27.03
C GLY A 226 -6.61 7.33 26.54
N PHE A 227 -5.95 7.33 25.38
CA PHE A 227 -5.21 6.16 24.91
C PHE A 227 -3.92 5.94 25.72
N PRO A 228 -3.66 4.70 26.21
CA PRO A 228 -2.47 4.42 26.99
C PRO A 228 -1.19 4.53 26.14
N PRO A 229 -0.01 4.76 26.76
CA PRO A 229 1.25 4.97 26.03
C PRO A 229 1.59 3.87 25.01
N ALA A 230 1.27 2.60 25.30
CA ALA A 230 1.53 1.51 24.37
C ALA A 230 0.67 1.59 23.09
N GLN A 231 -0.60 1.99 23.21
CA GLN A 231 -1.49 2.20 22.06
C GLN A 231 -1.11 3.47 21.28
N ARG A 232 -0.62 4.52 21.95
CA ARG A 232 -0.06 5.69 21.27
C ARG A 232 1.18 5.35 20.44
N ARG A 233 2.11 4.55 20.99
CA ARG A 233 3.28 4.05 20.23
C ARG A 233 2.88 3.17 19.04
N PHE A 234 1.85 2.34 19.20
CA PHE A 234 1.26 1.57 18.09
C PHE A 234 0.77 2.50 16.96
N ALA A 235 0.02 3.55 17.28
CA ALA A 235 -0.48 4.50 16.30
C ALA A 235 0.65 5.30 15.63
N GLN A 236 1.66 5.73 16.40
CA GLN A 236 2.87 6.35 15.87
C GLN A 236 3.62 5.42 14.91
N ALA A 237 3.73 4.13 15.23
CA ALA A 237 4.34 3.13 14.37
C ALA A 237 3.55 2.91 13.07
N ALA A 238 2.22 2.91 13.13
CA ALA A 238 1.36 2.78 11.95
C ALA A 238 1.56 3.95 10.96
N LEU A 239 1.50 5.19 11.44
CA LEU A 239 1.78 6.38 10.61
C LEU A 239 3.22 6.36 10.08
N SER A 240 4.19 6.08 10.95
CA SER A 240 5.61 6.06 10.57
C SER A 240 5.91 5.05 9.48
N ASN A 241 5.29 3.86 9.53
CA ASN A 241 5.49 2.83 8.50
C ASN A 241 4.80 3.19 7.18
N MET A 242 3.66 3.88 7.21
CA MET A 242 3.04 4.41 5.98
C MET A 242 3.94 5.46 5.32
N LEU A 243 4.44 6.44 6.09
CA LEU A 243 5.38 7.45 5.60
C LEU A 243 6.70 6.82 5.11
N GLY A 244 7.25 5.87 5.86
CA GLY A 244 8.46 5.13 5.47
C GLY A 244 8.25 4.12 4.34
N GLY A 245 7.00 3.87 3.94
CA GLY A 245 6.64 3.07 2.77
C GLY A 245 6.50 3.91 1.49
N MET A 246 6.52 5.24 1.58
CA MET A 246 6.45 6.09 0.40
C MET A 246 7.69 5.92 -0.47
N GLY A 247 7.48 5.88 -1.79
CA GLY A 247 8.53 5.66 -2.78
C GLY A 247 8.40 6.60 -3.97
N TYR A 248 9.51 6.80 -4.65
CA TYR A 248 9.58 7.45 -5.95
C TYR A 248 9.94 6.39 -7.00
N PHE A 249 9.12 6.28 -8.04
CA PHE A 249 9.24 5.29 -9.09
C PHE A 249 9.31 5.98 -10.44
N HIS A 250 10.12 5.47 -11.36
CA HIS A 250 10.30 6.04 -12.70
C HIS A 250 10.37 4.95 -13.77
N GLY A 251 9.79 5.20 -14.93
CA GLY A 251 9.87 4.33 -16.10
C GLY A 251 8.55 4.19 -16.85
N HIS A 252 8.40 3.08 -17.59
CA HIS A 252 7.23 2.82 -18.43
C HIS A 252 6.31 1.74 -17.85
N SER A 253 5.00 2.00 -17.81
CA SER A 253 4.00 0.94 -17.70
C SER A 253 3.86 0.19 -19.02
N LEU A 254 3.50 -1.09 -18.97
CA LEU A 254 3.06 -1.83 -20.15
C LEU A 254 1.53 -1.82 -20.21
N VAL A 255 0.97 -1.32 -21.31
CA VAL A 255 -0.48 -1.11 -21.46
C VAL A 255 -0.98 -1.78 -22.72
N GLN A 256 -2.13 -2.44 -22.62
CA GLN A 256 -2.89 -2.93 -23.75
C GLN A 256 -4.24 -2.20 -23.82
N SER A 257 -4.55 -1.59 -24.96
CA SER A 257 -5.85 -0.99 -25.23
C SER A 257 -6.71 -1.85 -26.14
N PRO A 258 -8.04 -1.65 -26.17
CA PRO A 258 -8.90 -2.30 -27.15
C PRO A 258 -8.51 -2.01 -28.61
N LEU A 259 -7.72 -0.97 -28.86
CA LEU A 259 -7.25 -0.56 -30.18
C LEU A 259 -5.93 -1.25 -30.59
N HIS A 260 -5.28 -1.99 -29.68
CA HIS A 260 -3.98 -2.61 -29.91
C HIS A 260 -4.01 -4.10 -29.55
N GLU A 261 -3.61 -4.96 -30.50
CA GLU A 261 -3.55 -6.40 -30.28
C GLU A 261 -2.47 -6.82 -29.27
N ARG A 262 -1.40 -6.02 -29.14
CA ARG A 262 -0.24 -6.32 -28.28
C ARG A 262 -0.02 -5.21 -27.24
N PRO A 263 0.52 -5.54 -26.06
CA PRO A 263 0.94 -4.54 -25.08
C PRO A 263 2.01 -3.62 -25.65
N VAL A 264 1.91 -2.33 -25.35
CA VAL A 264 2.89 -1.29 -25.72
C VAL A 264 3.41 -0.57 -24.48
N PRO A 265 4.67 -0.08 -24.49
CA PRO A 265 5.15 0.80 -23.44
C PRO A 265 4.39 2.13 -23.48
N TYR A 266 3.91 2.57 -22.32
CA TYR A 266 3.40 3.93 -22.13
C TYR A 266 4.53 4.96 -22.12
N ALA A 267 4.16 6.24 -22.16
CA ALA A 267 5.12 7.32 -21.95
C ALA A 267 5.88 7.12 -20.63
N GLU A 268 7.17 7.43 -20.65
CA GLU A 268 7.98 7.42 -19.43
C GLU A 268 7.43 8.46 -18.45
N SER A 269 7.27 8.08 -17.19
CA SER A 269 6.73 8.97 -16.18
C SER A 269 7.24 8.61 -14.79
N SER A 270 6.96 9.48 -13.83
CA SER A 270 7.35 9.34 -12.43
C SER A 270 6.13 9.29 -11.52
N LEU A 271 6.22 8.45 -10.49
CA LEU A 271 5.21 8.35 -9.45
C LEU A 271 5.85 8.49 -8.07
N PHE A 272 5.46 9.51 -7.32
CA PHE A 272 5.70 9.60 -5.90
C PHE A 272 4.42 9.19 -5.15
N THR A 273 4.47 8.10 -4.37
CA THR A 273 3.25 7.48 -3.81
C THR A 273 3.56 6.67 -2.55
N ALA A 274 2.54 6.46 -1.71
CA ALA A 274 2.60 5.39 -0.71
C ALA A 274 2.43 4.01 -1.37
N VAL A 275 2.83 2.95 -0.66
CA VAL A 275 2.70 1.56 -1.11
C VAL A 275 1.95 0.71 -0.09
N PRO A 276 1.14 -0.28 -0.48
CA PRO A 276 0.37 -1.09 0.47
C PRO A 276 1.24 -1.89 1.44
N SER A 277 2.33 -2.47 0.92
CA SER A 277 3.27 -3.30 1.69
C SER A 277 4.67 -3.23 1.09
N ARG A 278 5.67 -2.89 1.90
CA ARG A 278 7.08 -2.83 1.47
C ARG A 278 7.62 -4.19 1.01
N SER A 279 7.08 -5.29 1.55
CA SER A 279 7.59 -6.65 1.29
C SER A 279 7.01 -7.28 0.04
N PHE A 280 5.72 -7.08 -0.22
CA PHE A 280 4.99 -7.77 -1.31
C PHE A 280 4.53 -6.81 -2.42
N PHE A 281 4.18 -5.58 -2.06
CA PHE A 281 3.56 -4.61 -2.95
C PHE A 281 4.33 -3.28 -2.96
N PRO A 282 5.65 -3.23 -3.22
CA PRO A 282 6.44 -1.99 -3.18
C PRO A 282 6.22 -1.15 -4.46
N ARG A 283 4.98 -0.77 -4.74
CA ARG A 283 4.55 -0.03 -5.93
C ARG A 283 3.19 0.63 -5.72
N GLY A 284 2.81 1.55 -6.60
CA GLY A 284 1.54 2.26 -6.51
C GLY A 284 0.34 1.40 -6.91
N PHE A 285 -0.72 1.42 -6.09
CA PHE A 285 -2.03 0.86 -6.40
C PHE A 285 -3.10 1.94 -6.27
N LEU A 286 -3.87 2.17 -7.36
CA LEU A 286 -4.71 3.35 -7.51
C LEU A 286 -5.78 3.46 -6.42
N TRP A 287 -6.48 2.36 -6.13
CA TRP A 287 -7.55 2.40 -5.13
C TRP A 287 -7.03 2.38 -3.68
N ASP A 288 -5.89 1.73 -3.41
CA ASP A 288 -5.23 1.78 -2.11
C ASP A 288 -4.85 3.22 -1.76
N GLU A 289 -4.39 3.99 -2.75
CA GLU A 289 -3.84 5.32 -2.52
C GLU A 289 -4.87 6.30 -1.95
N GLY A 290 -6.14 6.24 -2.37
CA GLY A 290 -7.17 7.06 -1.75
C GLY A 290 -7.31 6.83 -0.25
N PHE A 291 -7.12 5.59 0.22
CA PHE A 291 -7.11 5.26 1.64
C PHE A 291 -5.81 5.70 2.33
N HIS A 292 -4.65 5.58 1.68
CA HIS A 292 -3.40 6.11 2.21
C HIS A 292 -3.49 7.61 2.46
N GLN A 293 -4.03 8.34 1.48
CA GLN A 293 -4.10 9.79 1.50
C GLN A 293 -5.11 10.33 2.52
N LEU A 294 -6.07 9.54 3.01
CA LEU A 294 -6.90 9.95 4.14
C LEU A 294 -6.06 10.20 5.41
N LEU A 295 -5.10 9.32 5.71
CA LEU A 295 -4.21 9.47 6.86
C LEU A 295 -3.10 10.47 6.57
N LEU A 296 -2.44 10.35 5.41
CA LEU A 296 -1.32 11.24 5.07
C LEU A 296 -1.75 12.70 4.96
N ALA A 297 -2.93 12.99 4.41
CA ALA A 297 -3.44 14.35 4.32
C ALA A 297 -3.64 15.01 5.69
N ARG A 298 -3.80 14.21 6.74
CA ARG A 298 -3.90 14.70 8.11
C ARG A 298 -2.60 15.00 8.77
N TRP A 299 -1.56 14.26 8.40
CA TRP A 299 -0.20 14.58 8.80
C TRP A 299 0.35 15.77 8.00
N ASP A 300 0.24 15.72 6.68
CA ASP A 300 0.79 16.68 5.74
C ASP A 300 -0.08 16.77 4.46
N ALA A 301 -0.91 17.82 4.41
CA ALA A 301 -1.80 18.05 3.27
C ALA A 301 -1.06 18.46 1.99
N GLU A 302 0.15 19.01 2.09
CA GLU A 302 0.96 19.39 0.91
C GLU A 302 1.56 18.16 0.25
N LEU A 303 2.15 17.28 1.05
CA LEU A 303 2.62 15.97 0.62
C LEU A 303 1.51 15.20 -0.13
N SER A 304 0.30 15.15 0.42
CA SER A 304 -0.84 14.49 -0.23
C SER A 304 -1.25 15.12 -1.56
N ARG A 305 -1.14 16.45 -1.70
CA ARG A 305 -1.44 17.14 -2.97
C ARG A 305 -0.42 16.79 -4.04
N GLU A 306 0.85 16.68 -3.69
CA GLU A 306 1.92 16.24 -4.59
C GLU A 306 1.70 14.80 -5.06
N VAL A 307 1.40 13.88 -4.14
CA VAL A 307 1.08 12.48 -4.49
C VAL A 307 -0.10 12.40 -5.43
N ILE A 308 -1.21 13.11 -5.14
CA ILE A 308 -2.37 13.15 -6.03
C ILE A 308 -1.98 13.71 -7.40
N ALA A 309 -1.19 14.79 -7.47
CA ALA A 309 -0.74 15.33 -8.75
C ALA A 309 0.03 14.31 -9.59
N HIS A 310 0.99 13.60 -8.97
CA HIS A 310 1.74 12.52 -9.62
C HIS A 310 0.81 11.41 -10.18
N TRP A 311 -0.20 10.99 -9.41
CA TRP A 311 -1.17 10.00 -9.89
C TRP A 311 -1.95 10.48 -11.12
N PHE A 312 -2.34 11.75 -11.15
CA PHE A 312 -3.06 12.35 -12.28
C PHE A 312 -2.16 12.65 -13.49
N ASP A 313 -0.84 12.75 -13.31
CA ASP A 313 0.13 12.86 -14.40
C ASP A 313 0.37 11.54 -15.15
N LEU A 314 -0.02 10.40 -14.56
CA LEU A 314 0.01 9.07 -15.21
C LEU A 314 -1.18 8.83 -16.16
N MET A 315 -2.10 9.79 -16.24
CA MET A 315 -3.31 9.71 -17.04
C MET A 315 -3.01 9.70 -18.53
N ASN A 316 -3.70 8.83 -19.27
CA ASN A 316 -3.64 8.81 -20.72
C ASN A 316 -4.55 9.87 -21.37
N ALA A 317 -4.50 9.99 -22.69
CA ALA A 317 -5.33 10.95 -23.44
C ALA A 317 -6.85 10.70 -23.33
N GLU A 318 -7.27 9.50 -22.93
CA GLU A 318 -8.68 9.11 -22.76
C GLU A 318 -9.20 9.38 -21.34
N GLY A 319 -8.33 9.78 -20.41
CA GLY A 319 -8.68 9.98 -19.00
C GLY A 319 -8.48 8.75 -18.12
N TRP A 320 -7.89 7.67 -18.61
CA TRP A 320 -7.61 6.45 -17.84
C TRP A 320 -6.28 6.52 -17.08
N ILE A 321 -6.24 5.92 -15.90
CA ILE A 321 -5.05 5.74 -15.06
C ILE A 321 -4.89 4.24 -14.77
N PRO A 322 -3.71 3.62 -15.02
CA PRO A 322 -3.49 2.23 -14.68
C PRO A 322 -3.68 1.94 -13.18
N ARG A 323 -4.40 0.85 -12.86
CA ARG A 323 -4.70 0.44 -11.47
C ARG A 323 -3.46 0.07 -10.66
N GLU A 324 -2.43 -0.44 -11.31
CA GLU A 324 -1.20 -0.93 -10.69
C GLU A 324 0.00 -0.38 -11.46
N GLN A 325 0.85 0.38 -10.77
CA GLN A 325 1.91 1.18 -11.36
C GLN A 325 3.25 0.47 -11.26
N ILE A 326 3.63 -0.22 -12.34
CA ILE A 326 4.85 -1.03 -12.42
C ILE A 326 5.89 -0.28 -13.26
N LEU A 327 6.52 0.72 -12.64
CA LEU A 327 7.46 1.63 -13.29
C LEU A 327 8.89 1.18 -12.98
N GLY A 328 9.67 0.92 -14.03
CA GLY A 328 11.07 0.50 -13.91
C GLY A 328 11.27 -1.00 -13.67
N GLU A 329 12.51 -1.45 -13.81
CA GLU A 329 12.88 -2.87 -13.74
C GLU A 329 12.78 -3.43 -12.31
N GLU A 330 13.07 -2.62 -11.29
CA GLU A 330 12.96 -3.02 -9.89
C GLU A 330 11.51 -3.39 -9.53
N ALA A 331 10.54 -2.57 -9.95
CA ALA A 331 9.14 -2.87 -9.76
C ALA A 331 8.72 -4.14 -10.51
N ARG A 332 9.12 -4.28 -11.79
CA ARG A 332 8.79 -5.44 -12.62
C ARG A 332 9.34 -6.75 -12.05
N ALA A 333 10.54 -6.73 -11.47
CA ALA A 333 11.15 -7.92 -10.86
C ALA A 333 10.36 -8.49 -9.66
N LYS A 334 9.41 -7.72 -9.12
CA LYS A 334 8.52 -8.12 -8.01
C LYS A 334 7.12 -8.54 -8.47
N VAL A 335 6.86 -8.58 -9.77
CA VAL A 335 5.53 -8.85 -10.33
C VAL A 335 5.58 -10.05 -11.28
N PRO A 336 4.75 -11.08 -11.08
CA PRO A 336 4.61 -12.16 -12.06
C PRO A 336 4.21 -11.62 -13.45
N PRO A 337 4.77 -12.15 -14.56
CA PRO A 337 4.57 -11.61 -15.91
C PRO A 337 3.10 -11.41 -16.31
N GLU A 338 2.20 -12.28 -15.85
CA GLU A 338 0.76 -12.23 -16.13
C GLU A 338 0.04 -10.99 -15.56
N PHE A 339 0.61 -10.31 -14.56
CA PHE A 339 0.03 -9.12 -13.93
C PHE A 339 0.69 -7.82 -14.38
N VAL A 340 1.75 -7.89 -15.20
CA VAL A 340 2.50 -6.70 -15.61
C VAL A 340 1.67 -5.83 -16.57
N VAL A 341 0.97 -6.45 -17.51
CA VAL A 341 0.19 -5.73 -18.53
C VAL A 341 -1.07 -5.13 -17.93
N GLN A 342 -1.17 -3.81 -17.98
CA GLN A 342 -2.37 -3.07 -17.58
C GLN A 342 -3.31 -2.90 -18.76
N ARG A 343 -4.62 -2.94 -18.53
CA ARG A 343 -5.63 -2.86 -19.58
C ARG A 343 -6.44 -1.57 -19.45
N SER A 344 -6.51 -0.79 -20.53
CA SER A 344 -7.17 0.53 -20.51
C SER A 344 -8.70 0.50 -20.54
N ASP A 345 -9.32 -0.67 -20.73
CA ASP A 345 -10.75 -0.88 -20.50
C ASP A 345 -11.08 -1.24 -19.04
N VAL A 346 -10.08 -1.51 -18.21
CA VAL A 346 -10.22 -1.94 -16.81
C VAL A 346 -10.03 -0.76 -15.86
N ALA A 347 -11.05 -0.52 -15.04
CA ALA A 347 -11.10 0.54 -14.05
C ALA A 347 -10.58 0.09 -12.66
N ASN A 348 -10.60 1.00 -11.68
CA ASN A 348 -10.44 0.70 -10.26
C ASN A 348 -11.42 1.54 -9.41
N PRO A 349 -11.71 1.27 -8.13
CA PRO A 349 -12.46 2.23 -7.31
C PRO A 349 -11.77 3.60 -7.29
N PRO A 350 -12.49 4.70 -7.58
CA PRO A 350 -11.88 6.03 -7.67
C PRO A 350 -11.72 6.66 -6.27
N THR A 351 -11.04 5.95 -5.37
CA THR A 351 -10.90 6.31 -3.94
C THR A 351 -10.13 7.60 -3.72
N LEU A 352 -9.35 8.09 -4.71
CA LEU A 352 -8.76 9.43 -4.64
C LEU A 352 -9.82 10.52 -4.41
N PHE A 353 -11.08 10.31 -4.80
CA PHE A 353 -12.17 11.22 -4.44
C PHE A 353 -12.47 11.28 -2.93
N LEU A 354 -12.18 10.23 -2.15
CA LEU A 354 -12.25 10.29 -0.68
C LEU A 354 -11.23 11.29 -0.12
N ALA A 355 -9.98 11.18 -0.56
CA ALA A 355 -8.91 12.09 -0.14
C ALA A 355 -9.16 13.52 -0.64
N LEU A 356 -9.62 13.67 -1.88
CA LEU A 356 -9.97 14.97 -2.45
C LEU A 356 -11.12 15.62 -1.70
N GLN A 357 -12.19 14.90 -1.34
CA GLN A 357 -13.29 15.46 -0.54
C GLN A 357 -12.78 16.14 0.73
N ARG A 358 -11.79 15.52 1.40
CA ARG A 358 -11.17 16.06 2.61
C ARG A 358 -10.26 17.26 2.35
N LEU A 359 -9.48 17.20 1.28
CA LEU A 359 -8.51 18.25 0.92
C LEU A 359 -9.16 19.46 0.24
N LEU A 360 -10.32 19.28 -0.37
CA LEU A 360 -10.89 20.23 -1.32
C LEU A 360 -11.16 21.58 -0.67
N GLY A 361 -11.66 21.65 0.57
CA GLY A 361 -11.96 22.92 1.24
C GLY A 361 -10.73 23.81 1.43
N ALA A 362 -9.57 23.21 1.70
CA ALA A 362 -8.32 23.92 1.99
C ALA A 362 -7.37 24.00 0.77
N ALA A 363 -7.67 23.32 -0.33
CA ALA A 363 -6.79 23.27 -1.49
C ALA A 363 -6.59 24.68 -2.12
N PRO A 364 -5.34 25.10 -2.41
CA PRO A 364 -5.07 26.35 -3.10
C PRO A 364 -5.72 26.39 -4.49
N LEU A 365 -6.31 27.53 -4.87
CA LEU A 365 -6.93 27.68 -6.20
C LEU A 365 -5.98 27.38 -7.37
N PRO A 366 -4.69 27.78 -7.37
CA PRO A 366 -3.77 27.42 -8.45
C PRO A 366 -3.59 25.91 -8.63
N TYR A 367 -3.53 25.17 -7.53
CA TYR A 367 -3.47 23.70 -7.56
C TYR A 367 -4.74 23.12 -8.18
N LEU A 368 -5.91 23.55 -7.70
CA LEU A 368 -7.18 23.06 -8.23
C LEU A 368 -7.39 23.41 -9.70
N ARG A 369 -7.00 24.60 -10.15
CA ARG A 369 -7.09 24.98 -11.57
C ARG A 369 -6.28 24.06 -12.47
N ARG A 370 -5.12 23.57 -12.01
CA ARG A 370 -4.29 22.62 -12.76
C ARG A 370 -4.85 21.20 -12.70
N LEU A 371 -5.38 20.79 -11.56
CA LEU A 371 -5.90 19.44 -11.35
C LEU A 371 -7.28 19.20 -12.01
N PHE A 372 -8.16 20.20 -12.00
CA PHE A 372 -9.57 20.07 -12.39
C PHE A 372 -9.80 19.53 -13.81
N PRO A 373 -9.06 19.95 -14.86
CA PRO A 373 -9.21 19.36 -16.19
C PRO A 373 -8.94 17.85 -16.22
N ARG A 374 -7.94 17.39 -15.45
CA ARG A 374 -7.62 15.96 -15.32
C ARG A 374 -8.70 15.23 -14.51
N LEU A 375 -9.20 15.81 -13.42
CA LEU A 375 -10.32 15.25 -12.66
C LEU A 375 -11.56 15.04 -13.53
N ARG A 376 -11.90 16.03 -14.35
CA ARG A 376 -13.01 15.95 -15.30
C ARG A 376 -12.79 14.82 -16.31
N ALA A 377 -11.60 14.73 -16.92
CA ALA A 377 -11.28 13.67 -17.87
C ALA A 377 -11.41 12.27 -17.25
N TRP A 378 -10.90 12.08 -16.03
CA TRP A 378 -11.05 10.82 -15.29
C TRP A 378 -12.51 10.47 -15.01
N TYR A 379 -13.28 11.45 -14.54
CA TYR A 379 -14.71 11.29 -14.26
C TYR A 379 -15.51 10.94 -15.53
N GLU A 380 -15.23 11.60 -16.65
CA GLU A 380 -15.87 11.34 -17.95
C GLU A 380 -15.47 9.97 -18.49
N TRP A 381 -14.22 9.54 -18.29
CA TRP A 381 -13.77 8.20 -18.63
C TRP A 381 -14.58 7.11 -17.91
N TYR A 382 -14.87 7.25 -16.61
CA TYR A 382 -15.75 6.29 -15.92
C TYR A 382 -17.17 6.29 -16.48
N ASN A 383 -17.75 7.47 -16.68
CA ASN A 383 -19.12 7.61 -17.15
C ASN A 383 -19.31 7.04 -18.56
N SER A 384 -18.29 7.11 -19.41
CA SER A 384 -18.32 6.56 -20.77
C SER A 384 -18.01 5.07 -20.80
N THR A 385 -16.91 4.63 -20.17
CA THR A 385 -16.41 3.26 -20.33
C THR A 385 -17.06 2.25 -19.40
N GLN A 386 -17.51 2.69 -18.22
CA GLN A 386 -18.07 1.82 -17.19
C GLN A 386 -19.59 1.94 -17.07
N ALA A 387 -20.26 2.61 -18.03
CA ALA A 387 -21.72 2.72 -18.07
C ALA A 387 -22.39 1.32 -18.02
N GLY A 388 -23.49 1.23 -17.29
CA GLY A 388 -24.35 0.06 -17.23
C GLY A 388 -25.43 0.08 -18.33
N PRO A 389 -26.29 -0.95 -18.38
CA PRO A 389 -27.30 -1.09 -19.42
C PRO A 389 -28.46 -0.08 -19.31
N LEU A 390 -28.62 0.59 -18.17
CA LEU A 390 -29.69 1.58 -17.90
C LEU A 390 -29.10 2.93 -17.45
N PRO A 391 -29.83 4.05 -17.61
CA PRO A 391 -29.41 5.33 -17.06
C PRO A 391 -29.07 5.25 -15.56
N TYR A 392 -27.98 5.91 -15.16
CA TYR A 392 -27.47 5.94 -13.77
C TYR A 392 -27.10 4.57 -13.18
N THR A 393 -26.86 3.58 -14.04
CA THR A 393 -26.26 2.30 -13.66
C THR A 393 -24.86 2.19 -14.20
N PHE A 394 -24.04 1.39 -13.53
CA PHE A 394 -22.65 1.16 -13.90
C PHE A 394 -22.32 -0.33 -13.84
N ARG A 395 -21.29 -0.72 -14.59
CA ARG A 395 -20.80 -2.10 -14.64
C ARG A 395 -19.29 -2.10 -14.82
N TRP A 396 -18.60 -2.71 -13.87
CA TRP A 396 -17.18 -3.03 -13.95
C TRP A 396 -16.88 -3.84 -15.22
N ARG A 397 -15.93 -3.35 -16.03
CA ARG A 397 -15.34 -4.10 -17.14
C ARG A 397 -14.20 -5.01 -16.65
N GLY A 398 -13.76 -5.94 -17.49
CA GLY A 398 -12.64 -6.83 -17.17
C GLY A 398 -12.95 -8.00 -16.22
N ARG A 399 -14.23 -8.33 -16.00
CA ARG A 399 -14.58 -9.61 -15.34
C ARG A 399 -14.10 -10.79 -16.19
N ASP A 400 -13.65 -11.85 -15.53
CA ASP A 400 -13.24 -13.09 -16.22
C ASP A 400 -14.40 -13.63 -17.08
N PRO A 401 -14.21 -13.81 -18.41
CA PRO A 401 -15.31 -14.21 -19.29
C PRO A 401 -15.58 -15.72 -19.27
N ASP A 402 -14.66 -16.53 -18.73
CA ASP A 402 -14.81 -17.98 -18.65
C ASP A 402 -15.47 -18.38 -17.31
N PRO A 403 -16.77 -18.74 -17.32
CA PRO A 403 -17.45 -19.15 -16.10
C PRO A 403 -16.93 -20.49 -15.58
N GLU A 404 -16.36 -21.37 -16.40
CA GLU A 404 -16.01 -22.74 -16.00
C GLU A 404 -14.72 -22.80 -15.17
N ARG A 405 -13.87 -21.79 -15.29
CA ARG A 405 -12.59 -21.69 -14.58
C ARG A 405 -12.76 -21.43 -13.07
N PHE A 406 -13.80 -20.71 -12.68
CA PHE A 406 -13.99 -20.20 -11.32
C PHE A 406 -15.34 -20.59 -10.74
N LEU A 407 -15.41 -20.87 -9.43
CA LEU A 407 -16.69 -21.00 -8.74
C LEU A 407 -17.58 -19.75 -8.96
N ASN A 408 -16.97 -18.57 -8.92
CA ASN A 408 -17.57 -17.31 -9.33
C ASN A 408 -16.51 -16.44 -10.05
N PRO A 409 -16.75 -15.97 -11.29
CA PRO A 409 -15.75 -15.17 -12.02
C PRO A 409 -15.34 -13.90 -11.27
N LYS A 410 -14.03 -13.63 -11.20
CA LYS A 410 -13.47 -12.52 -10.42
C LYS A 410 -13.85 -11.16 -11.02
N THR A 411 -13.76 -10.13 -10.18
CA THR A 411 -13.96 -8.72 -10.58
C THR A 411 -12.81 -7.87 -10.05
N LEU A 412 -11.60 -8.14 -10.54
CA LEU A 412 -10.35 -7.46 -10.11
C LEU A 412 -10.44 -5.93 -10.23
N ALA A 413 -11.17 -5.44 -11.24
CA ALA A 413 -11.44 -4.02 -11.44
C ALA A 413 -12.09 -3.35 -10.21
N SER A 414 -12.85 -4.08 -9.40
CA SER A 414 -13.54 -3.49 -8.25
C SER A 414 -12.68 -3.36 -6.99
N GLY A 415 -11.48 -3.92 -6.96
CA GLY A 415 -10.65 -4.04 -5.75
C GLY A 415 -11.13 -5.13 -4.76
N LEU A 416 -12.35 -5.66 -4.94
CA LEU A 416 -12.90 -6.78 -4.18
C LEU A 416 -12.87 -8.05 -5.05
N ASP A 417 -11.66 -8.56 -5.31
CA ASP A 417 -11.33 -9.53 -6.36
C ASP A 417 -12.30 -10.72 -6.51
N ASP A 418 -12.53 -11.46 -5.44
CA ASP A 418 -13.35 -12.68 -5.42
C ASP A 418 -14.71 -12.50 -4.71
N TYR A 419 -15.10 -11.24 -4.40
CA TYR A 419 -16.42 -10.96 -3.85
C TYR A 419 -17.50 -11.47 -4.81
N PRO A 420 -18.47 -12.29 -4.35
CA PRO A 420 -19.42 -12.91 -5.25
C PRO A 420 -20.31 -11.92 -6.01
N ARG A 421 -20.29 -12.01 -7.34
CA ARG A 421 -21.22 -11.28 -8.24
C ARG A 421 -22.06 -12.25 -9.06
N ALA A 422 -22.73 -11.76 -10.11
CA ALA A 422 -23.49 -12.60 -11.03
C ALA A 422 -22.62 -13.77 -11.51
N SER A 423 -23.16 -15.00 -11.46
CA SER A 423 -22.36 -16.22 -11.68
C SER A 423 -22.05 -16.46 -13.16
N HIS A 424 -22.79 -15.82 -14.05
CA HIS A 424 -22.58 -15.82 -15.49
C HIS A 424 -22.48 -14.36 -15.93
N PRO A 425 -21.25 -13.84 -16.12
CA PRO A 425 -21.07 -12.44 -16.50
C PRO A 425 -21.82 -12.11 -17.80
N SER A 426 -22.44 -10.93 -17.86
CA SER A 426 -23.17 -10.46 -19.05
C SER A 426 -23.17 -8.93 -19.14
N ALA A 427 -23.61 -8.41 -20.29
CA ALA A 427 -23.77 -6.97 -20.48
C ALA A 427 -24.88 -6.37 -19.59
N ASP A 428 -25.80 -7.19 -19.07
CA ASP A 428 -26.95 -6.78 -18.26
C ASP A 428 -26.62 -6.50 -16.79
N GLU A 429 -25.38 -6.72 -16.38
CA GLU A 429 -24.99 -6.54 -14.99
C GLU A 429 -25.09 -5.08 -14.54
N ARG A 430 -25.46 -4.89 -13.28
CA ARG A 430 -25.46 -3.59 -12.59
C ARG A 430 -24.72 -3.74 -11.27
N HIS A 431 -23.63 -2.99 -11.12
CA HIS A 431 -22.77 -3.05 -9.94
C HIS A 431 -23.04 -1.89 -9.00
N LEU A 432 -23.50 -2.22 -7.79
CA LEU A 432 -23.95 -1.28 -6.77
C LEU A 432 -22.82 -0.39 -6.25
N ASP A 433 -21.68 -1.00 -5.94
CA ASP A 433 -20.49 -0.34 -5.42
C ASP A 433 -20.00 0.75 -6.39
N LEU A 434 -19.89 0.45 -7.68
CA LEU A 434 -19.48 1.43 -8.69
C LEU A 434 -20.47 2.60 -8.82
N ARG A 435 -21.78 2.33 -8.76
CA ARG A 435 -22.79 3.40 -8.73
C ARG A 435 -22.57 4.34 -7.55
N CYS A 436 -22.26 3.80 -6.38
CA CYS A 436 -22.02 4.59 -5.17
C CYS A 436 -20.72 5.41 -5.28
N TRP A 437 -19.66 4.83 -5.84
CA TRP A 437 -18.42 5.57 -6.13
C TRP A 437 -18.65 6.77 -7.05
N MET A 438 -19.46 6.59 -8.09
CA MET A 438 -19.77 7.68 -9.03
C MET A 438 -20.65 8.76 -8.40
N ALA A 439 -21.45 8.44 -7.38
CA ALA A 439 -22.16 9.45 -6.59
C ALA A 439 -21.18 10.37 -5.83
N LEU A 440 -20.19 9.76 -5.14
CA LEU A 440 -19.11 10.49 -4.46
C LEU A 440 -18.30 11.34 -5.45
N ALA A 441 -17.87 10.73 -6.57
CA ALA A 441 -17.11 11.43 -7.60
C ALA A 441 -17.86 12.66 -8.14
N SER A 442 -19.16 12.51 -8.40
CA SER A 442 -20.03 13.62 -8.86
C SER A 442 -20.11 14.74 -7.83
N GLN A 443 -20.18 14.39 -6.54
CA GLN A 443 -20.20 15.37 -5.46
C GLN A 443 -18.91 16.20 -5.42
N VAL A 444 -17.76 15.52 -5.38
CA VAL A 444 -16.45 16.17 -5.25
C VAL A 444 -16.15 17.02 -6.48
N LEU A 445 -16.51 16.55 -7.68
CA LEU A 445 -16.30 17.31 -8.91
C LEU A 445 -17.18 18.57 -8.97
N ALA A 446 -18.42 18.48 -8.50
CA ALA A 446 -19.31 19.63 -8.38
C ALA A 446 -18.77 20.68 -7.40
N GLU A 447 -18.30 20.25 -6.22
CA GLU A 447 -17.70 21.15 -5.23
C GLU A 447 -16.42 21.80 -5.77
N ALA A 448 -15.60 21.05 -6.51
CA ALA A 448 -14.39 21.59 -7.12
C ALA A 448 -14.73 22.63 -8.20
N ALA A 449 -15.73 22.36 -9.03
CA ALA A 449 -16.22 23.30 -10.04
C ALA A 449 -16.74 24.60 -9.40
N GLU A 450 -17.53 24.51 -8.34
CA GLU A 450 -18.03 25.68 -7.60
C GLU A 450 -16.89 26.53 -7.03
N ARG A 451 -15.88 25.90 -6.40
CA ARG A 451 -14.71 26.63 -5.88
C ARG A 451 -13.92 27.34 -6.98
N LEU A 452 -13.93 26.82 -8.20
CA LEU A 452 -13.20 27.38 -9.35
C LEU A 452 -14.02 28.41 -10.13
N GLY A 453 -15.34 28.49 -9.91
CA GLY A 453 -16.25 29.28 -10.74
C GLY A 453 -16.56 28.62 -12.09
N GLU A 454 -16.38 27.30 -12.20
CA GLU A 454 -16.68 26.47 -13.37
C GLU A 454 -18.14 25.99 -13.35
N ALA A 455 -18.62 25.46 -14.47
CA ALA A 455 -19.99 24.93 -14.57
C ALA A 455 -20.18 23.66 -13.72
N ALA A 456 -20.74 23.82 -12.51
CA ALA A 456 -20.95 22.73 -11.55
C ALA A 456 -22.26 21.95 -11.74
N GLU A 457 -23.26 22.56 -12.39
CA GLU A 457 -24.62 22.00 -12.48
C GLU A 457 -24.71 20.60 -13.13
N PRO A 458 -23.95 20.26 -14.19
CA PRO A 458 -23.96 18.90 -14.74
C PRO A 458 -23.55 17.83 -13.71
N TYR A 459 -22.57 18.16 -12.87
CA TYR A 459 -22.08 17.28 -11.81
C TYR A 459 -23.06 17.22 -10.64
N ARG A 460 -23.66 18.36 -10.23
CA ARG A 460 -24.73 18.40 -9.23
C ARG A 460 -25.97 17.62 -9.65
N HIS A 461 -26.37 17.72 -10.92
CA HIS A 461 -27.48 16.96 -11.47
C HIS A 461 -27.21 15.45 -11.36
N THR A 462 -26.03 15.00 -11.78
CA THR A 462 -25.64 13.58 -11.70
C THR A 462 -25.55 13.10 -10.24
N GLN A 463 -24.98 13.92 -9.35
CA GLN A 463 -24.92 13.65 -7.92
C GLN A 463 -26.31 13.50 -7.30
N ARG A 464 -27.27 14.38 -7.62
CA ARG A 464 -28.66 14.27 -7.15
C ARG A 464 -29.32 13.00 -7.66
N ALA A 465 -29.18 12.66 -8.94
CA ALA A 465 -29.72 11.42 -9.49
C ALA A 465 -29.11 10.17 -8.83
N LEU A 466 -27.79 10.13 -8.66
CA LEU A 466 -27.12 8.97 -8.04
C LEU A 466 -27.38 8.87 -6.53
N SER A 467 -27.71 9.97 -5.85
CA SER A 467 -28.07 9.96 -4.42
C SER A 467 -29.58 9.81 -4.18
N ASP A 468 -30.40 9.82 -5.22
CA ASP A 468 -31.84 9.63 -5.12
C ASP A 468 -32.16 8.21 -4.60
N ASN A 469 -32.79 8.15 -3.43
CA ASN A 469 -33.05 6.89 -2.73
C ASN A 469 -34.10 6.04 -3.45
N GLU A 470 -35.11 6.65 -4.10
CA GLU A 470 -36.14 5.92 -4.85
C GLU A 470 -35.57 5.25 -6.10
N LEU A 471 -34.71 5.96 -6.84
CA LEU A 471 -34.00 5.42 -8.00
C LEU A 471 -33.00 4.33 -7.58
N LEU A 472 -32.26 4.54 -6.49
CA LEU A 472 -31.36 3.52 -5.94
C LEU A 472 -32.14 2.25 -5.57
N GLU A 473 -33.26 2.39 -4.86
CA GLU A 473 -34.12 1.27 -4.49
C GLU A 473 -34.65 0.52 -5.71
N ARG A 474 -35.21 1.25 -6.69
CA ARG A 474 -35.72 0.64 -7.92
C ARG A 474 -34.67 -0.17 -8.68
N LEU A 475 -33.40 0.26 -8.67
CA LEU A 475 -32.34 -0.36 -9.45
C LEU A 475 -31.59 -1.47 -8.71
N HIS A 476 -31.50 -1.38 -7.38
CA HIS A 476 -30.58 -2.18 -6.55
C HIS A 476 -31.18 -2.76 -5.27
N TRP A 477 -32.41 -2.40 -4.87
CA TRP A 477 -33.02 -3.02 -3.68
C TRP A 477 -33.69 -4.35 -4.05
N ALA A 478 -33.24 -5.42 -3.39
CA ALA A 478 -33.78 -6.76 -3.58
C ALA A 478 -34.71 -7.11 -2.42
N GLU A 479 -36.03 -6.99 -2.62
CA GLU A 479 -37.03 -7.25 -1.57
C GLU A 479 -36.90 -8.66 -0.98
N GLU A 480 -36.64 -9.68 -1.81
CA GLU A 480 -36.43 -11.06 -1.35
C GLU A 480 -35.21 -11.24 -0.43
N LEU A 481 -34.23 -10.33 -0.54
CA LEU A 481 -32.99 -10.36 0.24
C LEU A 481 -33.04 -9.41 1.44
N GLY A 482 -33.97 -8.44 1.44
CA GLY A 482 -33.99 -7.33 2.39
C GLY A 482 -32.70 -6.52 2.37
N ALA A 483 -32.04 -6.40 1.20
CA ALA A 483 -30.73 -5.78 1.07
C ALA A 483 -30.53 -5.14 -0.31
N PHE A 484 -29.60 -4.18 -0.38
CA PHE A 484 -29.08 -3.72 -1.66
C PHE A 484 -28.15 -4.76 -2.28
N ALA A 485 -28.25 -4.96 -3.60
CA ALA A 485 -27.54 -6.00 -4.32
C ALA A 485 -27.12 -5.56 -5.73
N ASP A 486 -26.10 -6.26 -6.24
CA ASP A 486 -25.83 -6.32 -7.66
C ASP A 486 -26.97 -7.04 -8.40
N PHE A 487 -27.09 -6.78 -9.70
CA PHE A 487 -28.03 -7.47 -10.58
C PHE A 487 -27.28 -8.10 -11.76
N GLY A 488 -27.72 -9.27 -12.22
CA GLY A 488 -27.19 -9.89 -13.44
C GLY A 488 -27.69 -11.31 -13.67
N ASN A 489 -27.11 -12.01 -14.64
CA ASN A 489 -27.45 -13.40 -14.94
C ASN A 489 -26.84 -14.35 -13.89
N HIS A 490 -27.66 -14.81 -12.95
CA HIS A 490 -27.18 -15.46 -11.73
C HIS A 490 -27.96 -16.73 -11.38
N SER A 491 -27.21 -17.71 -10.90
CA SER A 491 -27.66 -18.95 -10.29
C SER A 491 -26.95 -19.11 -8.95
N ARG A 492 -27.71 -19.43 -7.90
CA ARG A 492 -27.19 -19.72 -6.56
C ARG A 492 -26.64 -21.15 -6.46
N ALA A 493 -27.06 -22.03 -7.36
CA ALA A 493 -26.74 -23.44 -7.34
C ALA A 493 -25.51 -23.75 -8.21
N VAL A 494 -24.37 -23.14 -7.85
CA VAL A 494 -23.06 -23.40 -8.45
C VAL A 494 -22.14 -24.04 -7.42
N GLY A 495 -21.26 -24.94 -7.85
CA GLY A 495 -20.33 -25.64 -6.98
C GLY A 495 -19.05 -26.06 -7.69
N LEU A 496 -18.04 -26.44 -6.93
CA LEU A 496 -16.83 -27.09 -7.44
C LEU A 496 -16.92 -28.59 -7.21
N ARG A 497 -16.65 -29.39 -8.24
CA ARG A 497 -16.62 -30.86 -8.17
C ARG A 497 -15.28 -31.37 -8.67
N ARG A 498 -14.69 -32.33 -7.95
CA ARG A 498 -13.53 -33.08 -8.44
C ARG A 498 -13.96 -34.15 -9.43
N GLU A 499 -13.47 -34.07 -10.65
CA GLU A 499 -13.70 -35.05 -11.70
C GLU A 499 -12.47 -35.96 -11.84
N ALA A 500 -12.67 -37.26 -11.66
CA ALA A 500 -11.66 -38.27 -11.95
C ALA A 500 -11.70 -38.59 -13.44
N VAL A 501 -10.63 -38.25 -14.17
CA VAL A 501 -10.52 -38.58 -15.60
C VAL A 501 -10.16 -40.06 -15.74
N ARG A 502 -11.00 -40.84 -16.43
CA ARG A 502 -10.71 -42.26 -16.70
C ARG A 502 -9.45 -42.38 -17.56
N ALA A 503 -8.51 -43.23 -17.13
CA ALA A 503 -7.30 -43.53 -17.89
C ALA A 503 -7.64 -44.22 -19.22
N ALA A 504 -6.95 -43.82 -20.30
CA ALA A 504 -6.88 -44.65 -21.50
C ALA A 504 -6.08 -45.93 -21.19
N PRO A 505 -6.38 -47.08 -21.82
CA PRO A 505 -5.64 -48.32 -21.59
C PRO A 505 -4.12 -48.10 -21.78
N GLY A 506 -3.32 -48.46 -20.77
CA GLY A 506 -1.86 -48.35 -20.82
C GLY A 506 -1.25 -47.01 -20.40
N ARG A 507 -2.04 -46.03 -19.92
CA ARG A 507 -1.52 -44.79 -19.32
C ARG A 507 -1.97 -44.62 -17.87
N PRO A 508 -1.15 -44.02 -16.98
CA PRO A 508 -1.62 -43.65 -15.65
C PRO A 508 -2.76 -42.61 -15.76
N PRO A 509 -3.77 -42.67 -14.87
CA PRO A 509 -4.85 -41.69 -14.89
C PRO A 509 -4.30 -40.26 -14.66
N PRO A 510 -4.83 -39.25 -15.37
CA PRO A 510 -4.49 -37.86 -15.09
C PRO A 510 -4.83 -37.50 -13.64
N ALA A 511 -4.13 -36.50 -13.09
CA ALA A 511 -4.51 -35.92 -11.81
C ALA A 511 -5.99 -35.47 -11.86
N PRO A 512 -6.78 -35.72 -10.80
CA PRO A 512 -8.16 -35.28 -10.74
C PRO A 512 -8.23 -33.76 -10.89
N ARG A 513 -9.15 -33.28 -11.74
CA ARG A 513 -9.35 -31.86 -12.00
C ARG A 513 -10.56 -31.33 -11.24
N THR A 514 -10.46 -30.12 -10.70
CA THR A 514 -11.59 -29.43 -10.10
C THR A 514 -12.33 -28.67 -11.20
N VAL A 515 -13.62 -28.95 -11.40
CA VAL A 515 -14.47 -28.29 -12.41
C VAL A 515 -15.66 -27.62 -11.74
N ARG A 516 -16.12 -26.50 -12.30
CA ARG A 516 -17.38 -25.88 -11.91
C ARG A 516 -18.55 -26.75 -12.36
N VAL A 517 -19.61 -26.78 -11.57
CA VAL A 517 -20.89 -27.39 -11.92
C VAL A 517 -22.01 -26.39 -11.65
N VAL A 518 -22.98 -26.31 -12.57
CA VAL A 518 -24.17 -25.48 -12.47
C VAL A 518 -25.39 -26.40 -12.35
N HIS A 519 -26.11 -26.31 -11.24
CA HIS A 519 -27.25 -27.18 -10.93
C HIS A 519 -28.62 -26.54 -11.24
N GLU A 520 -28.70 -25.21 -11.30
CA GLU A 520 -29.88 -24.44 -11.74
C GLU A 520 -29.43 -23.50 -12.86
N ALA A 521 -30.16 -23.47 -13.98
CA ALA A 521 -29.89 -22.53 -15.06
C ALA A 521 -29.95 -21.07 -14.54
N PRO A 522 -28.99 -20.21 -14.92
CA PRO A 522 -28.97 -18.83 -14.47
C PRO A 522 -30.11 -18.03 -15.11
N ARG A 523 -30.58 -17.01 -14.39
CA ARG A 523 -31.56 -16.04 -14.88
C ARG A 523 -31.20 -14.64 -14.40
N LEU A 524 -31.72 -13.61 -15.08
CA LEU A 524 -31.56 -12.22 -14.64
C LEU A 524 -32.27 -12.01 -13.30
N ARG A 525 -31.50 -11.66 -12.26
CA ARG A 525 -32.00 -11.39 -10.91
C ARG A 525 -30.97 -10.64 -10.07
N PHE A 526 -31.41 -10.19 -8.89
CA PHE A 526 -30.50 -9.72 -7.86
C PHE A 526 -29.61 -10.84 -7.33
N VAL A 527 -28.35 -10.52 -7.09
CA VAL A 527 -27.32 -11.44 -6.60
C VAL A 527 -27.40 -11.53 -5.07
N GLY A 528 -27.63 -12.73 -4.55
CA GLY A 528 -27.72 -12.98 -3.11
C GLY A 528 -26.36 -13.05 -2.43
N ALA A 529 -25.63 -11.94 -2.38
CA ALA A 529 -24.29 -11.85 -1.79
C ALA A 529 -24.25 -10.71 -0.77
N LEU A 530 -24.87 -10.91 0.39
CA LEU A 530 -24.86 -9.93 1.48
C LEU A 530 -23.44 -9.80 2.04
N GLY A 531 -22.90 -8.58 2.04
CA GLY A 531 -21.52 -8.30 2.42
C GLY A 531 -21.18 -6.83 2.19
N TYR A 532 -19.88 -6.52 2.07
CA TYR A 532 -19.41 -5.14 1.87
C TYR A 532 -20.12 -4.42 0.71
N VAL A 533 -20.32 -5.07 -0.45
CA VAL A 533 -21.00 -4.44 -1.60
C VAL A 533 -22.41 -3.97 -1.22
N SER A 534 -23.17 -4.77 -0.46
CA SER A 534 -24.51 -4.40 0.00
C SER A 534 -24.53 -3.19 0.94
N LEU A 535 -23.40 -2.86 1.57
CA LEU A 535 -23.29 -1.74 2.51
C LEU A 535 -22.94 -0.42 1.83
N PHE A 536 -22.50 -0.41 0.56
CA PHE A 536 -21.99 0.81 -0.11
C PHE A 536 -22.89 2.05 -0.02
N PRO A 537 -24.23 1.94 -0.15
CA PRO A 537 -25.12 3.09 0.06
C PRO A 537 -24.98 3.72 1.45
N LEU A 538 -24.76 2.91 2.49
CA LEU A 538 -24.46 3.39 3.84
C LEU A 538 -23.02 3.88 3.95
N LEU A 539 -22.04 3.10 3.46
CA LEU A 539 -20.60 3.39 3.58
C LEU A 539 -20.23 4.76 3.00
N LEU A 540 -20.86 5.14 1.89
CA LEU A 540 -20.68 6.46 1.26
C LEU A 540 -21.78 7.47 1.61
N GLN A 541 -22.54 7.21 2.68
CA GLN A 541 -23.55 8.11 3.27
C GLN A 541 -24.62 8.63 2.29
N LEU A 542 -25.04 7.79 1.34
CA LEU A 542 -26.02 8.13 0.29
C LEU A 542 -27.47 7.96 0.75
N LEU A 543 -27.71 7.20 1.82
CA LEU A 543 -29.07 7.02 2.36
C LEU A 543 -29.50 8.24 3.17
N ARG A 544 -30.77 8.63 3.04
CA ARG A 544 -31.33 9.66 3.92
C ARG A 544 -31.41 9.12 5.36
N PRO A 545 -31.20 9.96 6.40
CA PRO A 545 -31.29 9.52 7.80
C PRO A 545 -32.65 8.93 8.21
N ASP A 546 -33.72 9.27 7.49
CA ASP A 546 -35.09 8.81 7.65
C ASP A 546 -35.50 7.70 6.67
N SER A 547 -34.58 7.23 5.81
CA SER A 547 -34.86 6.15 4.87
C SER A 547 -35.16 4.85 5.62
N PRO A 548 -36.27 4.14 5.31
CA PRO A 548 -36.54 2.83 5.91
C PRO A 548 -35.46 1.80 5.56
N ARG A 549 -34.77 1.97 4.41
CA ARG A 549 -33.68 1.08 3.99
C ARG A 549 -32.43 1.27 4.84
N LEU A 550 -32.22 2.44 5.46
CA LEU A 550 -31.14 2.64 6.42
C LEU A 550 -31.30 1.70 7.62
N GLY A 551 -32.51 1.59 8.17
CA GLY A 551 -32.82 0.65 9.25
C GLY A 551 -32.47 -0.79 8.88
N ALA A 552 -32.93 -1.25 7.72
CA ALA A 552 -32.67 -2.62 7.24
C ALA A 552 -31.16 -2.89 7.01
N VAL A 553 -30.40 -1.92 6.49
CA VAL A 553 -28.94 -2.07 6.35
C VAL A 553 -28.26 -2.15 7.71
N LEU A 554 -28.67 -1.33 8.69
CA LEU A 554 -28.15 -1.42 10.07
C LEU A 554 -28.51 -2.75 10.75
N ASP A 555 -29.67 -3.34 10.45
CA ASP A 555 -30.05 -4.69 10.89
C ASP A 555 -29.11 -5.74 10.32
N ALA A 556 -28.90 -5.72 9.01
CA ALA A 556 -28.00 -6.66 8.34
C ALA A 556 -26.54 -6.53 8.84
N MET A 557 -26.06 -5.30 9.06
CA MET A 557 -24.73 -5.03 9.61
C MET A 557 -24.56 -5.58 11.02
N ARG A 558 -25.54 -5.39 11.89
CA ARG A 558 -25.45 -5.75 13.31
C ARG A 558 -25.61 -7.25 13.58
N ASP A 559 -26.09 -8.02 12.60
CA ASP A 559 -26.33 -9.44 12.78
C ASP A 559 -25.01 -10.23 12.92
N GLU A 560 -24.75 -10.75 14.12
CA GLU A 560 -23.57 -11.55 14.48
C GLU A 560 -23.50 -12.89 13.73
N ARG A 561 -24.65 -13.42 13.33
CA ARG A 561 -24.73 -14.65 12.51
C ARG A 561 -24.36 -14.36 11.06
N ARG A 562 -24.33 -13.09 10.64
CA ARG A 562 -24.01 -12.66 9.29
C ARG A 562 -22.74 -11.82 9.25
N LEU A 563 -22.80 -10.51 9.46
CA LEU A 563 -21.68 -9.60 9.20
C LEU A 563 -20.91 -9.17 10.45
N TRP A 564 -21.54 -9.10 11.61
CA TRP A 564 -20.92 -8.56 12.82
C TRP A 564 -19.97 -9.56 13.48
N THR A 565 -18.80 -9.10 13.92
CA THR A 565 -17.83 -9.91 14.70
C THR A 565 -17.21 -9.10 15.83
N PRO A 566 -16.57 -9.78 16.82
CA PRO A 566 -15.75 -9.12 17.83
C PRO A 566 -14.50 -8.41 17.30
N PHE A 567 -14.20 -8.51 16.00
CA PHE A 567 -12.97 -8.01 15.38
C PHE A 567 -13.21 -6.97 14.27
N GLY A 568 -14.48 -6.75 13.89
CA GLY A 568 -14.90 -5.89 12.77
C GLY A 568 -16.02 -6.52 11.94
N LEU A 569 -16.39 -5.89 10.82
CA LEU A 569 -17.39 -6.41 9.88
C LEU A 569 -16.76 -7.39 8.90
N ARG A 570 -17.42 -8.53 8.66
CA ARG A 570 -17.05 -9.50 7.62
C ARG A 570 -17.21 -8.92 6.22
N SER A 571 -16.31 -9.28 5.32
CA SER A 571 -16.46 -8.98 3.88
C SER A 571 -17.69 -9.62 3.25
N LEU A 572 -18.05 -10.84 3.68
CA LEU A 572 -19.21 -11.58 3.21
C LEU A 572 -19.94 -12.23 4.38
N ALA A 573 -21.27 -12.23 4.36
CA ALA A 573 -22.09 -12.83 5.40
C ALA A 573 -21.80 -14.32 5.57
N ARG A 574 -21.73 -14.78 6.81
CA ARG A 574 -21.37 -16.16 7.16
C ARG A 574 -22.37 -17.21 6.68
N ASP A 575 -23.63 -16.83 6.47
CA ASP A 575 -24.69 -17.68 5.91
C ASP A 575 -24.70 -17.72 4.38
N SER A 576 -23.80 -16.98 3.71
CA SER A 576 -23.60 -17.09 2.27
C SER A 576 -23.06 -18.46 1.89
N PRO A 577 -23.55 -19.10 0.81
CA PRO A 577 -22.97 -20.35 0.31
C PRO A 577 -21.52 -20.22 -0.15
N LEU A 578 -21.04 -18.98 -0.36
CA LEU A 578 -19.68 -18.68 -0.80
C LEU A 578 -18.77 -18.19 0.34
N TYR A 579 -19.26 -18.14 1.58
CA TYR A 579 -18.45 -17.81 2.75
C TYR A 579 -17.27 -18.80 2.90
N MET A 580 -16.06 -18.26 2.97
CA MET A 580 -14.78 -18.99 3.05
C MET A 580 -14.59 -20.07 1.97
N GLN A 581 -15.31 -19.98 0.85
CA GLN A 581 -15.12 -20.89 -0.28
C GLN A 581 -13.99 -20.41 -1.17
N ARG A 582 -13.05 -21.32 -1.47
CA ARG A 582 -12.03 -21.11 -2.51
C ARG A 582 -12.67 -20.88 -3.87
N ASN A 583 -12.04 -20.07 -4.73
CA ASN A 583 -12.57 -19.79 -6.06
C ASN A 583 -12.12 -20.82 -7.11
N THR A 584 -10.94 -21.38 -6.91
CA THR A 584 -10.34 -22.49 -7.68
C THR A 584 -9.57 -23.40 -6.72
N GLU A 585 -8.85 -24.41 -7.23
CA GLU A 585 -7.96 -25.23 -6.41
C GLU A 585 -6.83 -24.42 -5.76
N HIS A 586 -6.39 -23.34 -6.41
CA HIS A 586 -5.23 -22.52 -6.01
C HIS A 586 -5.60 -21.11 -5.51
N ASP A 587 -6.86 -20.69 -5.66
CA ASP A 587 -7.35 -19.39 -5.20
C ASP A 587 -8.10 -19.54 -3.85
N PRO A 588 -7.44 -19.32 -2.70
CA PRO A 588 -8.13 -19.31 -1.40
C PRO A 588 -9.14 -18.15 -1.31
N PRO A 589 -10.10 -18.21 -0.36
CA PRO A 589 -11.02 -17.09 -0.14
C PRO A 589 -10.28 -15.82 0.30
N TYR A 590 -10.69 -14.67 -0.22
CA TYR A 590 -10.05 -13.38 0.08
C TYR A 590 -11.08 -12.36 0.62
N TRP A 591 -12.02 -11.90 -0.21
CA TRP A 591 -13.16 -11.04 0.13
C TRP A 591 -14.44 -11.84 0.45
N ARG A 592 -14.27 -13.03 1.02
CA ARG A 592 -15.34 -14.02 1.30
C ARG A 592 -15.54 -14.32 2.78
N GLY A 593 -15.24 -13.36 3.65
CA GLY A 593 -15.54 -13.42 5.08
C GLY A 593 -14.56 -12.64 5.96
N SER A 594 -13.29 -12.55 5.57
CA SER A 594 -12.25 -11.82 6.29
C SER A 594 -12.63 -10.35 6.55
N VAL A 595 -12.05 -9.77 7.59
CA VAL A 595 -12.27 -8.38 8.03
C VAL A 595 -11.18 -7.48 7.43
N TRP A 596 -11.59 -6.43 6.71
CA TRP A 596 -10.70 -5.49 6.03
C TRP A 596 -10.86 -4.07 6.56
N VAL A 597 -9.74 -3.40 6.85
CA VAL A 597 -9.74 -2.13 7.60
C VAL A 597 -10.27 -0.96 6.77
N ASN A 598 -9.97 -0.90 5.47
CA ASN A 598 -10.50 0.13 4.56
C ASN A 598 -12.04 0.23 4.59
N ILE A 599 -12.75 -0.89 4.42
CA ILE A 599 -14.22 -0.90 4.41
C ILE A 599 -14.79 -0.68 5.82
N ASN A 600 -14.14 -1.25 6.84
CA ASN A 600 -14.52 -0.99 8.23
C ASN A 600 -14.33 0.49 8.62
N TYR A 601 -13.30 1.16 8.11
CA TYR A 601 -13.10 2.60 8.30
C TYR A 601 -14.26 3.40 7.68
N LEU A 602 -14.68 3.08 6.45
CA LEU A 602 -15.85 3.71 5.84
C LEU A 602 -17.14 3.43 6.64
N ALA A 603 -17.29 2.24 7.20
CA ALA A 603 -18.42 1.92 8.08
C ALA A 603 -18.40 2.75 9.37
N LEU A 604 -17.23 2.93 10.00
CA LEU A 604 -17.07 3.80 11.16
C LEU A 604 -17.40 5.26 10.83
N GLN A 605 -16.88 5.78 9.71
CA GLN A 605 -17.19 7.11 9.20
C GLN A 605 -18.69 7.30 9.00
N ALA A 606 -19.35 6.33 8.34
CA ALA A 606 -20.78 6.39 8.08
C ALA A 606 -21.60 6.35 9.38
N LEU A 607 -21.34 5.39 10.28
CA LEU A 607 -22.06 5.27 11.55
C LEU A 607 -21.91 6.52 12.40
N HIS A 608 -20.68 7.06 12.50
CA HIS A 608 -20.43 8.33 13.17
C HIS A 608 -21.16 9.52 12.49
N GLY A 609 -21.22 9.54 11.17
CA GLY A 609 -21.98 10.53 10.40
C GLY A 609 -23.49 10.48 10.70
N TYR A 610 -24.10 9.30 10.64
CA TYR A 610 -25.52 9.11 10.97
C TYR A 610 -25.83 9.36 12.45
N ALA A 611 -24.90 9.08 13.37
CA ALA A 611 -25.04 9.39 14.79
C ALA A 611 -25.12 10.90 15.08
N LYS A 612 -24.61 11.75 14.18
CA LYS A 612 -24.65 13.23 14.31
C LYS A 612 -25.83 13.87 13.58
N ARG A 613 -26.52 13.15 12.69
CA ARG A 613 -27.63 13.68 11.90
C ARG A 613 -28.98 13.38 12.59
N PRO A 614 -29.96 14.29 12.53
CA PRO A 614 -31.30 14.01 13.03
C PRO A 614 -31.95 12.90 12.19
N GLY A 615 -32.55 11.91 12.84
CA GLY A 615 -33.24 10.80 12.19
C GLY A 615 -33.58 9.66 13.16
N PRO A 616 -34.50 8.77 12.79
CA PRO A 616 -34.96 7.67 13.66
C PRO A 616 -33.85 6.67 14.04
N HIS A 617 -32.77 6.61 13.26
CA HIS A 617 -31.68 5.64 13.46
C HIS A 617 -30.45 6.20 14.17
N ARG A 618 -30.49 7.46 14.63
CA ARG A 618 -29.34 8.17 15.22
C ARG A 618 -28.69 7.42 16.39
N LEU A 619 -29.49 7.11 17.43
CA LEU A 619 -29.00 6.44 18.65
C LEU A 619 -28.44 5.04 18.35
N ARG A 620 -29.07 4.34 17.41
CA ARG A 620 -28.62 3.03 16.96
C ARG A 620 -27.27 3.11 16.25
N ALA A 621 -27.09 4.10 15.36
CA ALA A 621 -25.83 4.33 14.68
C ALA A 621 -24.71 4.68 15.66
N GLU A 622 -25.01 5.49 16.69
CA GLU A 622 -24.08 5.85 17.76
C GLU A 622 -23.61 4.63 18.57
N GLN A 623 -24.54 3.76 18.97
CA GLN A 623 -24.19 2.53 19.68
C GLN A 623 -23.32 1.60 18.81
N MET A 624 -23.74 1.35 17.57
CA MET A 624 -22.98 0.50 16.64
C MET A 624 -21.60 1.10 16.35
N TYR A 625 -21.48 2.42 16.23
CA TYR A 625 -20.21 3.10 16.07
C TYR A 625 -19.25 2.79 17.22
N GLY A 626 -19.68 3.01 18.46
CA GLY A 626 -18.85 2.80 19.65
C GLY A 626 -18.34 1.36 19.76
N GLU A 627 -19.22 0.39 19.51
CA GLU A 627 -18.88 -1.03 19.58
C GLU A 627 -17.98 -1.48 18.42
N LEU A 628 -18.29 -1.10 17.17
CA LEU A 628 -17.46 -1.48 16.02
C LEU A 628 -16.04 -0.89 16.13
N ARG A 629 -15.96 0.38 16.58
CA ARG A 629 -14.69 1.07 16.77
C ARG A 629 -13.84 0.37 17.82
N HIS A 630 -14.45 0.01 18.96
CA HIS A 630 -13.78 -0.73 20.01
C HIS A 630 -13.26 -2.07 19.51
N ASN A 631 -14.09 -2.87 18.84
CA ASN A 631 -13.74 -4.19 18.31
C ASN A 631 -12.55 -4.12 17.34
N LEU A 632 -12.60 -3.18 16.39
CA LEU A 632 -11.56 -3.02 15.39
C LEU A 632 -10.22 -2.59 16.03
N ILE A 633 -10.21 -1.52 16.83
CA ILE A 633 -8.98 -1.00 17.46
C ILE A 633 -8.36 -2.05 18.39
N SER A 634 -9.18 -2.69 19.23
CA SER A 634 -8.72 -3.71 20.17
C SER A 634 -8.07 -4.90 19.45
N ASN A 635 -8.67 -5.37 18.35
CA ASN A 635 -8.10 -6.49 17.60
C ASN A 635 -6.79 -6.10 16.88
N LEU A 636 -6.76 -4.95 16.21
CA LEU A 636 -5.56 -4.48 15.51
C LEU A 636 -4.39 -4.26 16.48
N TYR A 637 -4.65 -3.64 17.63
CA TYR A 637 -3.63 -3.45 18.66
C TYR A 637 -3.15 -4.79 19.24
N ARG A 638 -4.06 -5.72 19.52
CA ARG A 638 -3.71 -7.07 19.99
C ARG A 638 -2.79 -7.78 19.00
N GLN A 639 -3.14 -7.79 17.71
CA GLN A 639 -2.32 -8.41 16.67
C GLN A 639 -0.96 -7.72 16.51
N TYR A 640 -0.93 -6.39 16.57
CA TYR A 640 0.33 -5.66 16.57
C TYR A 640 1.21 -5.98 17.78
N ALA A 641 0.62 -6.09 18.99
CA ALA A 641 1.35 -6.44 20.20
C ALA A 641 1.88 -7.88 20.18
N GLU A 642 1.14 -8.82 19.57
CA GLU A 642 1.52 -10.22 19.43
C GLU A 642 2.58 -10.44 18.34
N SER A 643 2.47 -9.75 17.19
CA SER A 643 3.27 -10.06 16.00
C SER A 643 4.26 -8.96 15.59
N GLY A 644 4.15 -7.75 16.13
CA GLY A 644 4.90 -6.57 15.71
C GLY A 644 4.41 -5.90 14.41
N TYR A 645 3.31 -6.36 13.82
CA TYR A 645 2.88 -5.93 12.48
C TYR A 645 1.39 -5.60 12.39
N LEU A 646 1.07 -4.69 11.47
CA LEU A 646 -0.26 -4.59 10.86
C LEU A 646 -0.33 -5.52 9.65
N TRP A 647 -1.52 -6.07 9.42
CA TRP A 647 -1.79 -7.09 8.42
C TRP A 647 -2.80 -6.57 7.40
N GLU A 648 -2.80 -7.19 6.22
CA GLU A 648 -3.67 -6.83 5.11
C GLU A 648 -5.16 -6.99 5.45
N HIS A 649 -5.50 -8.13 6.06
CA HIS A 649 -6.83 -8.45 6.57
C HIS A 649 -6.75 -9.34 7.82
N TYR A 650 -7.89 -9.52 8.49
CA TYR A 650 -7.98 -10.24 9.75
C TYR A 650 -9.03 -11.35 9.68
N SER A 651 -8.76 -12.47 10.35
CA SER A 651 -9.72 -13.56 10.48
C SER A 651 -10.98 -13.09 11.20
N ASP A 652 -12.15 -13.39 10.64
CA ASP A 652 -13.43 -13.07 11.25
C ASP A 652 -13.76 -13.95 12.48
N SER A 653 -13.06 -15.08 12.63
CA SER A 653 -13.32 -16.06 13.69
C SER A 653 -12.34 -15.97 14.85
N THR A 654 -11.08 -15.61 14.60
CA THR A 654 -10.04 -15.50 15.64
C THR A 654 -9.48 -14.09 15.81
N GLY A 655 -9.75 -13.18 14.88
CA GLY A 655 -9.12 -11.87 14.80
C GLY A 655 -7.64 -11.92 14.38
N GLY A 656 -7.09 -13.10 14.08
CA GLY A 656 -5.69 -13.28 13.69
C GLY A 656 -5.36 -12.53 12.39
N GLY A 657 -4.19 -11.89 12.34
CA GLY A 657 -3.67 -11.24 11.13
C GLY A 657 -3.40 -12.23 10.01
N GLN A 658 -3.76 -11.87 8.78
CA GLN A 658 -3.66 -12.70 7.58
C GLN A 658 -3.26 -11.87 6.35
N GLY A 659 -2.78 -12.55 5.31
CA GLY A 659 -2.34 -11.91 4.08
C GLY A 659 -0.94 -11.29 4.22
N SER A 660 -0.69 -10.22 3.46
CA SER A 660 0.59 -9.53 3.44
C SER A 660 0.90 -8.81 4.76
N HIS A 661 2.19 -8.75 5.12
CA HIS A 661 2.73 -7.90 6.20
C HIS A 661 4.19 -7.47 5.89
N PRO A 662 4.66 -6.34 6.45
CA PRO A 662 3.88 -5.29 7.10
C PRO A 662 2.92 -4.63 6.10
N PHE A 663 1.64 -4.52 6.46
CA PHE A 663 0.63 -3.86 5.65
C PHE A 663 0.21 -2.56 6.33
N THR A 664 1.00 -1.52 6.12
CA THR A 664 0.69 -0.15 6.55
C THR A 664 0.16 0.69 5.40
N GLY A 665 -0.51 0.04 4.45
CA GLY A 665 -1.47 0.66 3.55
C GLY A 665 -2.75 1.04 4.30
N TRP A 666 -3.92 0.60 3.84
CA TRP A 666 -5.19 0.97 4.50
C TRP A 666 -5.29 0.55 5.97
N SER A 667 -4.53 -0.44 6.47
CA SER A 667 -4.64 -0.87 7.86
C SER A 667 -4.12 0.18 8.84
N ALA A 668 -3.31 1.13 8.37
CA ALA A 668 -2.91 2.29 9.16
C ALA A 668 -4.05 3.30 9.39
N LEU A 669 -5.20 3.18 8.72
CA LEU A 669 -6.40 3.98 9.02
C LEU A 669 -6.91 3.77 10.46
N VAL A 670 -6.42 2.75 11.17
CA VAL A 670 -6.63 2.61 12.62
C VAL A 670 -6.22 3.87 13.39
N VAL A 671 -5.22 4.63 12.93
CA VAL A 671 -4.82 5.92 13.53
C VAL A 671 -5.97 6.92 13.48
N LEU A 672 -6.63 7.06 12.33
CA LEU A 672 -7.80 7.93 12.17
C LEU A 672 -9.00 7.41 12.96
N ALA A 673 -9.22 6.09 12.99
CA ALA A 673 -10.25 5.49 13.83
C ALA A 673 -10.02 5.80 15.32
N MET A 674 -8.79 5.69 15.81
CA MET A 674 -8.41 6.07 17.19
C MET A 674 -8.62 7.57 17.42
N ALA A 675 -8.28 8.43 16.47
CA ALA A 675 -8.50 9.88 16.56
C ALA A 675 -9.98 10.29 16.39
N GLU A 676 -10.86 9.38 15.97
CA GLU A 676 -12.27 9.67 15.60
C GLU A 676 -12.38 10.74 14.53
N ASP A 677 -11.47 10.67 13.57
CA ASP A 677 -11.29 11.67 12.54
C ASP A 677 -11.68 11.10 11.18
N TYR A 678 -12.84 11.52 10.66
CA TYR A 678 -13.51 10.95 9.50
C TYR A 678 -13.72 11.95 8.38
#